data_AF-A0A9P0HQB4-F1
#
_entry.id   AF-A0A9P0HQB4-F1
#
_cell.length_a   1.000
_cell.length_b   1.000
_cell.length_c   1.000
_cell.angle_alpha   90.00
_cell.angle_beta   90.00
_cell.angle_gamma   90.00
#
_symmetry.space_group_name_H-M   'P 1'
#
loop_
_entity.id
_entity.type
_entity.pdbx_description
1 polymer ?
#
loop_
_entity_poly.entity_id
_entity_poly.type
_entity_poly.pdbx_seq_one_letter_code
_entity_poly.pdbx_strand_id
1 'polypeptide(L)'
;MEGAFTRFIGRLEGGKLKLGFEPQRVMFKAMGCFWWEKPSVIKRQVINSLIVSLSFLTGISKLIIFHLTSNNFKAMVDFLESLPHDGRVFPTRDTFLLYSTCNLTTVGGWLIYGIIKNGWPWDADFPWDKTTPSGHCLGLTLQIVSSLPGGTTHLMIDSVMGAAVERLRPQIKSLKRVFSKIGPYLKANKVGDIRYILTSVLPMSLCVCGQVYMFFGPGQLLATEIENMDHICYDNEWYHAPVAIRRELSIIMECSRKQLSINAYGVAFANNVTLLADLFFQLLDLNKVKLTLKRGLTVKALPGKMRKYVQSTAEQVTPKEIYVCDGSEKEMKMFIEKMLFDGTIFPLPKYDNCYLARTDPRDVARVESKTFITTKDKRDTIPEPAKGVIGKLGNWMSPEEMDSSIKKRFKGCMSGKIMYVIPFSMGPPGGPLSKMGVQITDSTYVAAASKVMTRMGMEVSKLMNESNQDQIVRCTHSVGVPEGPLSAKVNPWPCNPDQTLIMHKPDEKLIVSYGSGYGGNSLLGKKCFALRIGSTIAKSEGWLAEHMLIMGITPPKGEKKYICAAFPSACGKTNLAMLTPKVPGYKIECVGDDIAWIKFNPKTKMFHAINPENGIFGVAPGTSWQSNPNAMATIFKDTMFTNTALTSDGGVWWEGMEEVPANIQIIDWHGKLWDRKKPASHPNARFCAPSRNLPIIDPNWESPDGVPISAILFGGRRPEGVPLIYQSFSWEHGVLIGAMMRSEATAAAEHKGKNVMNDPFAMRPFFGYNFGHYIQHWLDMPKIHEGIKLPKIFHVNWFRKSKDGKWLWPGYGDNIRVLDWVLRRVSSDDDSIAVKTPIGFVPKEDSINIEGLSEVNLKEALSVPIDFWKKEIESSAKYFSDQMPDDTPSGLSKELEELKKRIEQGH
;
A
#
# COMPACT_ATOMS: atom_id res chain seq x y z
N MET A 1 48.19 -42.57 -40.27
CA MET A 1 48.04 -42.20 -38.84
C MET A 1 48.55 -43.29 -37.89
N GLU A 2 48.34 -44.58 -38.19
CA GLU A 2 48.74 -45.72 -37.35
C GLU A 2 50.18 -45.68 -36.82
N GLY A 3 51.17 -45.27 -37.63
CA GLY A 3 52.58 -45.17 -37.20
C GLY A 3 52.86 -44.15 -36.09
N ALA A 4 51.90 -43.28 -35.74
CA ALA A 4 51.93 -42.45 -34.54
C ALA A 4 51.29 -43.16 -33.33
N PHE A 5 50.27 -43.99 -33.56
CA PHE A 5 49.56 -44.77 -32.56
C PHE A 5 50.50 -45.79 -31.87
N THR A 6 51.33 -46.50 -32.65
CA THR A 6 52.27 -47.49 -32.12
C THR A 6 53.38 -46.89 -31.24
N ARG A 7 53.68 -45.59 -31.37
CA ARG A 7 54.65 -44.88 -30.51
C ARG A 7 54.03 -44.37 -29.20
N PHE A 8 52.70 -44.33 -29.11
CA PHE A 8 51.98 -43.78 -27.96
C PHE A 8 51.75 -44.83 -26.85
N ILE A 9 51.84 -46.13 -27.20
CA ILE A 9 51.66 -47.24 -26.25
C ILE A 9 53.04 -47.83 -25.89
N GLY A 10 53.45 -47.63 -24.64
CA GLY A 10 54.64 -48.30 -24.09
C GLY A 10 54.44 -49.81 -23.99
N ARG A 11 55.51 -50.60 -24.14
CA ARG A 11 55.43 -52.06 -24.07
C ARG A 11 55.06 -52.56 -22.67
N LEU A 12 54.43 -53.73 -22.64
CA LEU A 12 54.28 -54.58 -21.46
C LEU A 12 55.46 -55.55 -21.40
N GLU A 13 56.34 -55.36 -20.43
CA GLU A 13 57.41 -56.31 -20.07
C GLU A 13 57.18 -56.76 -18.62
N GLY A 14 57.36 -58.05 -18.33
CA GLY A 14 57.16 -58.61 -16.98
C GLY A 14 55.79 -58.33 -16.35
N GLY A 15 54.74 -58.10 -17.16
CA GLY A 15 53.38 -57.81 -16.68
C GLY A 15 53.16 -56.39 -16.15
N LYS A 16 54.07 -55.43 -16.37
CA LYS A 16 53.87 -54.01 -16.01
C LYS A 16 53.98 -53.10 -17.24
N LEU A 17 52.99 -52.22 -17.41
CA LEU A 17 52.96 -51.23 -18.49
C LEU A 17 53.87 -50.04 -18.13
N LYS A 18 54.93 -49.81 -18.90
CA LYS A 18 55.88 -48.70 -18.66
C LYS A 18 55.64 -47.59 -19.69
N LEU A 19 54.88 -46.57 -19.31
CA LEU A 19 54.63 -45.40 -20.17
C LEU A 19 55.88 -44.52 -20.27
N GLY A 20 56.25 -44.14 -21.49
CA GLY A 20 57.56 -43.56 -21.80
C GLY A 20 57.73 -42.05 -21.64
N PHE A 21 56.79 -41.35 -20.97
CA PHE A 21 56.82 -39.87 -20.86
C PHE A 21 56.30 -39.36 -19.52
N GLU A 22 56.94 -38.31 -18.99
CA GLU A 22 56.47 -37.53 -17.84
C GLU A 22 55.39 -36.51 -18.26
N PRO A 23 54.16 -36.54 -17.70
CA PRO A 23 53.10 -35.62 -18.11
C PRO A 23 53.39 -34.13 -17.83
N GLN A 24 54.22 -33.83 -16.82
CA GLN A 24 54.42 -32.47 -16.32
C GLN A 24 55.18 -31.56 -17.30
N ARG A 25 56.16 -32.10 -18.03
CA ARG A 25 57.00 -31.31 -18.96
C ARG A 25 56.25 -30.83 -20.22
N VAL A 26 55.18 -31.52 -20.63
CA VAL A 26 54.34 -31.09 -21.75
C VAL A 26 53.47 -29.89 -21.36
N MET A 27 52.86 -29.90 -20.16
CA MET A 27 52.11 -28.74 -19.66
C MET A 27 53.00 -27.50 -19.54
N PHE A 28 54.21 -27.62 -18.99
CA PHE A 28 55.11 -26.46 -18.87
C PHE A 28 55.59 -25.91 -20.22
N LYS A 29 55.85 -26.75 -21.24
CA LYS A 29 56.14 -26.24 -22.60
C LYS A 29 54.92 -25.61 -23.26
N ALA A 30 53.71 -26.14 -23.06
CA ALA A 30 52.48 -25.52 -23.56
C ALA A 30 52.20 -24.15 -22.91
N MET A 31 52.46 -24.01 -21.60
CA MET A 31 52.31 -22.74 -20.87
C MET A 31 53.38 -21.70 -21.23
N GLY A 32 54.61 -22.14 -21.58
CA GLY A 32 55.74 -21.25 -21.88
C GLY A 32 55.54 -20.33 -23.09
N CYS A 33 54.64 -20.67 -24.02
CA CYS A 33 54.35 -19.85 -25.21
C CYS A 33 53.34 -18.72 -24.97
N PHE A 34 52.74 -18.60 -23.78
CA PHE A 34 51.63 -17.67 -23.50
C PHE A 34 52.03 -16.35 -22.79
N TRP A 35 53.30 -15.96 -22.82
CA TRP A 35 53.79 -14.80 -22.05
C TRP A 35 53.95 -13.47 -22.81
N TRP A 36 53.57 -13.43 -24.08
CA TRP A 36 53.40 -12.18 -24.84
C TRP A 36 52.02 -12.20 -25.54
N GLU A 37 51.41 -11.01 -25.66
CA GLU A 37 50.08 -10.71 -26.24
C GLU A 37 48.82 -11.00 -25.39
N LYS A 38 47.65 -10.55 -25.88
CA LYS A 38 46.57 -9.96 -25.04
C LYS A 38 45.49 -10.95 -24.52
N PRO A 39 44.81 -10.65 -23.38
CA PRO A 39 44.13 -11.68 -22.57
C PRO A 39 42.70 -12.10 -22.98
N SER A 40 42.11 -11.54 -24.04
CA SER A 40 40.66 -11.67 -24.31
C SER A 40 40.25 -12.95 -25.06
N VAL A 41 41.15 -13.58 -25.81
CA VAL A 41 40.82 -14.70 -26.71
C VAL A 41 40.81 -16.07 -26.01
N ILE A 42 41.75 -16.28 -25.09
CA ILE A 42 42.10 -17.61 -24.53
C ILE A 42 40.92 -18.28 -23.81
N LYS A 43 40.08 -17.52 -23.10
CA LYS A 43 38.94 -18.06 -22.34
C LYS A 43 37.90 -18.80 -23.20
N ARG A 44 37.79 -18.48 -24.49
CA ARG A 44 36.75 -19.06 -25.38
C ARG A 44 37.13 -20.45 -25.91
N GLN A 45 38.43 -20.70 -26.15
CA GLN A 45 38.91 -21.99 -26.67
C GLN A 45 38.85 -23.10 -25.60
N VAL A 46 39.18 -22.81 -24.34
CA VAL A 46 39.17 -23.81 -23.25
C VAL A 46 37.78 -24.41 -23.02
N ILE A 47 36.74 -23.57 -23.06
CA ILE A 47 35.34 -24.01 -22.92
C ILE A 47 34.95 -24.89 -24.10
N ASN A 48 35.30 -24.48 -25.33
CA ASN A 48 34.98 -25.26 -26.53
C ASN A 48 35.65 -26.63 -26.50
N SER A 49 36.92 -26.78 -26.10
CA SER A 49 37.59 -28.10 -26.01
C SER A 49 36.93 -29.06 -25.01
N LEU A 50 36.39 -28.52 -23.91
CA LEU A 50 35.72 -29.31 -22.87
C LEU A 50 34.29 -29.67 -23.29
N ILE A 51 33.58 -28.77 -23.97
CA ILE A 51 32.35 -29.09 -24.70
C ILE A 51 32.65 -30.17 -25.73
N VAL A 52 33.71 -30.03 -26.55
CA VAL A 52 34.29 -30.97 -27.56
C VAL A 52 34.71 -32.33 -26.99
N SER A 53 34.54 -32.52 -25.68
CA SER A 53 34.64 -33.82 -25.01
C SER A 53 33.29 -34.33 -24.44
N LEU A 54 32.11 -33.95 -25.00
CA LEU A 54 30.74 -34.45 -24.69
C LEU A 54 29.73 -34.96 -25.81
N SER A 55 29.81 -34.78 -27.18
CA SER A 55 29.36 -35.63 -28.44
C SER A 55 30.16 -36.82 -29.44
N PHE A 56 31.30 -37.74 -29.47
CA PHE A 56 32.63 -38.40 -28.74
C PHE A 56 33.01 -39.06 -27.23
N LEU A 57 32.37 -38.98 -25.99
CA LEU A 57 31.86 -39.88 -24.83
C LEU A 57 30.57 -40.89 -24.81
N THR A 58 29.30 -40.59 -25.23
CA THR A 58 28.04 -41.45 -25.35
C THR A 58 27.47 -41.86 -26.76
N GLY A 59 28.21 -41.87 -27.88
CA GLY A 59 27.68 -42.01 -29.27
C GLY A 59 28.04 -43.32 -29.97
N ILE A 60 29.27 -43.82 -29.76
CA ILE A 60 29.54 -45.27 -29.76
C ILE A 60 28.55 -46.01 -28.85
N SER A 61 28.03 -45.42 -27.76
CA SER A 61 26.94 -46.02 -26.99
C SER A 61 25.66 -46.20 -27.82
N LYS A 62 25.33 -45.26 -28.73
CA LYS A 62 24.20 -45.41 -29.68
C LYS A 62 24.50 -46.47 -30.72
N LEU A 63 25.71 -46.51 -31.29
CA LEU A 63 26.13 -47.52 -32.27
C LEU A 63 26.14 -48.94 -31.68
N ILE A 64 26.62 -49.11 -30.43
CA ILE A 64 26.59 -50.39 -29.71
C ILE A 64 25.15 -50.84 -29.45
N ILE A 65 24.26 -49.93 -29.02
CA ILE A 65 22.83 -50.24 -28.85
C ILE A 65 22.21 -50.68 -30.18
N PHE A 66 22.46 -49.95 -31.28
CA PHE A 66 21.92 -50.28 -32.61
C PHE A 66 22.43 -51.64 -33.14
N HIS A 67 23.69 -51.97 -32.87
CA HIS A 67 24.26 -53.28 -33.21
C HIS A 67 23.61 -54.41 -32.39
N LEU A 68 23.41 -54.20 -31.08
CA LEU A 68 22.80 -55.18 -30.16
C LEU A 68 21.29 -55.37 -30.35
N THR A 69 20.56 -54.37 -30.89
CA THR A 69 19.11 -54.47 -31.15
C THR A 69 18.76 -54.85 -32.59
N SER A 70 19.76 -54.99 -33.47
CA SER A 70 19.59 -55.30 -34.91
C SER A 70 18.63 -56.47 -35.20
N ASN A 71 18.73 -57.58 -34.46
CA ASN A 71 17.84 -58.74 -34.62
C ASN A 71 16.38 -58.44 -34.26
N ASN A 72 16.12 -57.59 -33.26
CA ASN A 72 14.75 -57.19 -32.89
C ASN A 72 14.18 -56.18 -33.89
N PHE A 73 15.02 -55.32 -34.47
CA PHE A 73 14.60 -54.42 -35.55
C PHE A 73 14.25 -55.22 -36.81
N LYS A 74 15.04 -56.25 -37.14
CA LYS A 74 14.72 -57.17 -38.23
C LYS A 74 13.40 -57.90 -37.99
N ALA A 75 13.20 -58.52 -36.82
CA ALA A 75 11.94 -59.20 -36.49
C ALA A 75 10.72 -58.26 -36.51
N MET A 76 10.90 -56.96 -36.24
CA MET A 76 9.85 -55.95 -36.38
C MET A 76 9.53 -55.63 -37.85
N VAL A 77 10.54 -55.56 -38.71
CA VAL A 77 10.34 -55.37 -40.17
C VAL A 77 9.72 -56.62 -40.80
N ASP A 78 10.25 -57.80 -40.49
CA ASP A 78 9.70 -59.10 -40.93
C ASP A 78 8.21 -59.25 -40.52
N PHE A 79 7.83 -58.73 -39.34
CA PHE A 79 6.44 -58.68 -38.89
C PHE A 79 5.59 -57.64 -39.64
N LEU A 80 6.11 -56.43 -39.90
CA LEU A 80 5.40 -55.39 -40.65
C LEU A 80 5.19 -55.77 -42.13
N GLU A 81 6.13 -56.48 -42.74
CA GLU A 81 5.99 -57.05 -44.10
C GLU A 81 5.02 -58.24 -44.14
N SER A 82 4.73 -58.88 -43.00
CA SER A 82 3.72 -59.94 -42.89
C SER A 82 2.26 -59.44 -42.78
N LEU A 83 2.05 -58.12 -42.67
CA LEU A 83 0.72 -57.52 -42.63
C LEU A 83 0.12 -57.39 -44.05
N PRO A 84 -1.15 -57.80 -44.27
CA PRO A 84 -1.76 -57.73 -45.59
C PRO A 84 -1.93 -56.28 -46.07
N HIS A 85 -1.45 -56.00 -47.29
CA HIS A 85 -1.36 -54.66 -47.85
C HIS A 85 -2.71 -54.01 -48.25
N ASP A 86 -3.84 -54.72 -48.14
CA ASP A 86 -5.18 -54.24 -48.54
C ASP A 86 -5.97 -53.53 -47.42
N GLY A 87 -5.31 -53.23 -46.29
CA GLY A 87 -5.63 -52.05 -45.48
C GLY A 87 -6.96 -52.07 -44.72
N ARG A 88 -7.53 -53.25 -44.41
CA ARG A 88 -8.82 -53.38 -43.70
C ARG A 88 -8.78 -54.33 -42.50
N VAL A 89 -8.10 -53.92 -41.43
CA VAL A 89 -8.30 -54.50 -40.09
C VAL A 89 -9.09 -53.51 -39.24
N PHE A 90 -10.37 -53.78 -39.03
CA PHE A 90 -11.19 -53.01 -38.09
C PHE A 90 -10.82 -53.36 -36.63
N PRO A 91 -10.75 -52.37 -35.72
CA PRO A 91 -10.33 -52.62 -34.34
C PRO A 91 -11.35 -53.48 -33.60
N THR A 92 -10.86 -54.54 -32.95
CA THR A 92 -11.63 -55.37 -32.02
C THR A 92 -11.00 -55.32 -30.62
N ARG A 93 -11.69 -55.86 -29.61
CA ARG A 93 -11.43 -55.58 -28.18
C ARG A 93 -10.07 -56.06 -27.63
N ASP A 94 -9.27 -56.75 -28.45
CA ASP A 94 -7.97 -57.34 -28.08
C ASP A 94 -6.77 -56.75 -28.85
N THR A 95 -6.96 -55.82 -29.79
CA THR A 95 -5.85 -55.22 -30.56
C THR A 95 -5.25 -54.00 -29.84
N PHE A 96 -3.99 -54.09 -29.39
CA PHE A 96 -3.23 -52.97 -28.84
C PHE A 96 -2.18 -52.46 -29.82
N LEU A 97 -2.07 -51.14 -29.98
CA LEU A 97 -0.96 -50.46 -30.65
C LEU A 97 -0.13 -49.70 -29.62
N LEU A 98 1.17 -49.99 -29.51
CA LEU A 98 2.07 -49.30 -28.59
C LEU A 98 2.90 -48.27 -29.37
N TYR A 99 2.53 -46.99 -29.29
CA TYR A 99 3.25 -45.90 -29.96
C TYR A 99 4.35 -45.33 -29.05
N SER A 100 5.60 -45.31 -29.51
CA SER A 100 6.75 -44.80 -28.75
C SER A 100 7.61 -43.89 -29.63
N THR A 101 7.54 -42.57 -29.39
CA THR A 101 8.35 -41.58 -30.09
C THR A 101 9.25 -40.82 -29.13
N CYS A 102 10.54 -41.19 -29.12
CA CYS A 102 11.59 -40.51 -28.36
C CYS A 102 11.81 -39.09 -28.92
N ASN A 103 11.45 -38.05 -28.18
CA ASN A 103 11.64 -36.66 -28.64
C ASN A 103 12.90 -36.02 -28.05
N LEU A 104 13.92 -35.82 -28.88
CA LEU A 104 15.26 -35.35 -28.48
C LEU A 104 15.35 -33.81 -28.41
N THR A 105 14.50 -33.20 -27.57
CA THR A 105 14.53 -31.75 -27.28
C THR A 105 14.82 -31.41 -25.82
N THR A 106 14.99 -32.40 -24.94
CA THR A 106 15.54 -32.20 -23.59
C THR A 106 16.59 -33.25 -23.22
N VAL A 107 17.61 -32.82 -22.46
CA VAL A 107 18.47 -33.75 -21.72
C VAL A 107 17.71 -34.16 -20.45
N GLY A 108 17.03 -35.31 -20.50
CA GLY A 108 16.47 -35.97 -19.31
C GLY A 108 14.96 -36.22 -19.27
N GLY A 109 14.19 -35.88 -20.32
CA GLY A 109 12.74 -36.14 -20.37
C GLY A 109 12.36 -37.38 -21.19
N TRP A 110 11.66 -38.33 -20.57
CA TRP A 110 10.83 -39.33 -21.27
C TRP A 110 9.39 -39.19 -20.77
N LEU A 111 8.42 -39.27 -21.67
CA LEU A 111 7.00 -39.44 -21.33
C LEU A 111 6.55 -40.81 -21.86
N ILE A 112 5.96 -41.62 -21.00
CA ILE A 112 5.36 -42.92 -21.37
C ILE A 112 3.94 -42.93 -20.84
N TYR A 113 2.97 -43.05 -21.74
CA TYR A 113 1.61 -43.43 -21.39
C TYR A 113 1.51 -44.93 -21.19
N GLY A 114 0.76 -45.35 -20.18
CA GLY A 114 0.24 -46.71 -20.05
C GLY A 114 -1.28 -46.64 -19.90
N ILE A 115 -2.01 -47.48 -20.64
CA ILE A 115 -3.46 -47.61 -20.51
C ILE A 115 -3.79 -49.08 -20.23
N ILE A 116 -4.77 -49.27 -19.35
CA ILE A 116 -5.18 -50.56 -18.78
C ILE A 116 -6.05 -51.32 -19.80
N LYS A 117 -5.95 -52.66 -19.81
CA LYS A 117 -6.82 -53.53 -20.61
C LYS A 117 -8.20 -53.66 -19.94
N ASN A 118 -9.25 -53.64 -20.77
CA ASN A 118 -10.69 -53.57 -20.44
C ASN A 118 -11.15 -52.15 -20.07
N GLY A 119 -11.94 -51.53 -20.95
CA GLY A 119 -12.46 -50.17 -20.80
C GLY A 119 -13.62 -50.03 -19.80
N TRP A 120 -13.95 -48.78 -19.47
CA TRP A 120 -14.98 -48.40 -18.49
C TRP A 120 -16.41 -48.77 -18.98
N PRO A 121 -17.34 -49.21 -18.10
CA PRO A 121 -18.51 -49.98 -18.54
C PRO A 121 -19.86 -49.21 -18.56
N TRP A 122 -19.91 -47.95 -19.03
CA TRP A 122 -21.16 -47.19 -19.14
C TRP A 122 -21.22 -46.36 -20.44
N ASP A 123 -22.38 -46.36 -21.10
CA ASP A 123 -22.65 -45.61 -22.33
C ASP A 123 -22.95 -44.12 -22.05
N ALA A 124 -22.84 -43.28 -23.08
CA ALA A 124 -23.15 -41.85 -23.01
C ALA A 124 -23.96 -41.40 -24.23
N ASP A 125 -25.17 -40.89 -23.99
CA ASP A 125 -26.10 -40.47 -25.04
C ASP A 125 -25.71 -39.12 -25.66
N PHE A 126 -25.06 -39.13 -26.83
CA PHE A 126 -25.44 -38.33 -28.02
C PHE A 126 -24.59 -38.74 -29.25
N PRO A 127 -25.09 -38.60 -30.50
CA PRO A 127 -24.53 -39.31 -31.64
C PRO A 127 -23.38 -38.57 -32.35
N TRP A 128 -22.25 -39.26 -32.46
CA TRP A 128 -21.27 -39.07 -33.55
C TRP A 128 -21.05 -40.44 -34.20
N ASP A 129 -21.09 -40.51 -35.54
CA ASP A 129 -21.16 -41.80 -36.23
C ASP A 129 -19.80 -42.49 -36.48
N LYS A 130 -19.87 -43.67 -37.11
CA LYS A 130 -18.74 -44.59 -37.34
C LYS A 130 -17.69 -44.09 -38.34
N THR A 131 -17.75 -42.85 -38.81
CA THR A 131 -16.87 -42.30 -39.86
C THR A 131 -15.91 -41.18 -39.40
N THR A 132 -15.76 -40.93 -38.09
CA THR A 132 -14.92 -39.82 -37.57
C THR A 132 -13.58 -40.26 -36.94
N PRO A 133 -12.46 -40.29 -37.68
CA PRO A 133 -11.11 -40.28 -37.10
C PRO A 133 -10.80 -38.96 -36.39
N SER A 134 -10.28 -39.04 -35.17
CA SER A 134 -9.95 -37.88 -34.34
C SER A 134 -8.70 -37.13 -34.84
N GLY A 135 -8.64 -35.83 -34.57
CA GLY A 135 -7.51 -34.98 -34.96
C GLY A 135 -6.23 -35.32 -34.19
N HIS A 136 -5.22 -35.86 -34.89
CA HIS A 136 -3.85 -36.02 -34.37
C HIS A 136 -2.74 -35.82 -35.45
N CYS A 137 -3.07 -35.26 -36.61
CA CYS A 137 -2.16 -35.24 -37.78
C CYS A 137 -1.20 -34.03 -37.85
N LEU A 138 -1.39 -32.97 -37.05
CA LEU A 138 -0.61 -31.72 -37.19
C LEU A 138 0.79 -31.75 -36.55
N GLY A 139 1.10 -32.77 -35.73
CA GLY A 139 2.37 -32.84 -34.99
C GLY A 139 3.58 -33.35 -35.77
N LEU A 140 3.38 -34.11 -36.86
CA LEU A 140 4.46 -34.89 -37.48
C LEU A 140 5.41 -34.03 -38.35
N THR A 141 4.84 -33.10 -39.12
CA THR A 141 5.57 -32.32 -40.15
C THR A 141 6.62 -31.37 -39.57
N LEU A 142 6.41 -30.89 -38.33
CA LEU A 142 7.25 -29.85 -37.72
C LEU A 142 8.58 -30.33 -37.12
N GLN A 143 8.83 -31.65 -37.05
CA GLN A 143 10.05 -32.20 -36.42
C GLN A 143 11.08 -32.76 -37.40
N ILE A 144 10.68 -33.09 -38.63
CA ILE A 144 11.60 -33.62 -39.64
C ILE A 144 12.55 -32.51 -40.15
N VAL A 145 12.05 -31.29 -40.34
CA VAL A 145 12.81 -30.16 -40.92
C VAL A 145 13.89 -29.61 -39.97
N SER A 146 13.73 -29.73 -38.66
CA SER A 146 14.67 -29.18 -37.66
C SER A 146 15.83 -30.10 -37.27
N SER A 147 15.81 -31.37 -37.69
CA SER A 147 16.68 -32.42 -37.11
C SER A 147 18.04 -32.62 -37.80
N LEU A 148 18.19 -32.24 -39.08
CA LEU A 148 19.42 -32.50 -39.84
C LEU A 148 20.66 -31.70 -39.39
N PRO A 149 20.60 -30.38 -39.12
CA PRO A 149 21.82 -29.60 -38.82
C PRO A 149 22.45 -29.91 -37.46
N GLY A 150 21.65 -30.30 -36.47
CA GLY A 150 22.11 -30.52 -35.09
C GLY A 150 22.89 -31.82 -34.88
N GLY A 151 22.66 -32.84 -35.70
CA GLY A 151 23.27 -34.16 -35.54
C GLY A 151 24.78 -34.19 -35.77
N THR A 152 25.28 -33.38 -36.71
CA THR A 152 26.69 -33.41 -37.17
C THR A 152 27.66 -32.96 -36.07
N THR A 153 27.33 -31.90 -35.35
CA THR A 153 28.11 -31.44 -34.18
C THR A 153 28.00 -32.46 -33.04
N HIS A 154 26.85 -33.13 -32.92
CA HIS A 154 26.62 -34.13 -31.87
C HIS A 154 27.22 -35.53 -32.16
N LEU A 155 28.25 -35.62 -33.03
CA LEU A 155 28.94 -36.87 -33.40
C LEU A 155 30.47 -36.89 -33.19
N MET A 156 31.12 -35.76 -32.79
CA MET A 156 32.59 -35.61 -32.73
C MET A 156 33.19 -35.40 -31.31
N ILE A 157 32.31 -35.48 -30.29
CA ILE A 157 32.34 -35.05 -28.84
C ILE A 157 32.03 -36.10 -27.48
N ASP A 158 31.02 -37.06 -26.96
CA ASP A 158 30.01 -38.38 -27.20
C ASP A 158 30.33 -39.80 -28.00
N SER A 159 31.06 -40.82 -27.47
CA SER A 159 31.50 -42.18 -27.87
C SER A 159 32.37 -42.94 -26.80
N VAL A 160 33.43 -42.32 -26.23
CA VAL A 160 34.59 -42.96 -25.54
C VAL A 160 34.42 -43.24 -24.01
N MET A 161 33.77 -42.38 -23.22
CA MET A 161 33.67 -42.57 -21.75
C MET A 161 32.71 -43.69 -21.33
N GLY A 162 31.72 -44.05 -22.16
CA GLY A 162 30.70 -45.04 -21.79
C GLY A 162 31.27 -46.37 -21.26
N ALA A 163 32.42 -46.80 -21.81
CA ALA A 163 33.13 -48.00 -21.41
C ALA A 163 33.69 -47.98 -19.96
N ALA A 164 33.85 -46.81 -19.33
CA ALA A 164 34.45 -46.68 -18.01
C ALA A 164 33.46 -46.93 -16.85
N VAL A 165 32.20 -46.53 -17.00
CA VAL A 165 31.22 -46.49 -15.90
C VAL A 165 30.59 -47.85 -15.61
N GLU A 166 30.37 -48.68 -16.64
CA GLU A 166 29.79 -50.02 -16.50
C GLU A 166 30.56 -50.92 -15.52
N ARG A 167 31.90 -50.85 -15.52
CA ARG A 167 32.75 -51.74 -14.70
C ARG A 167 32.66 -51.50 -13.19
N LEU A 168 32.21 -50.33 -12.73
CA LEU A 168 32.16 -49.99 -11.30
C LEU A 168 30.83 -50.34 -10.62
N ARG A 169 29.73 -50.43 -11.38
CA ARG A 169 28.38 -50.65 -10.83
C ARG A 169 28.21 -51.97 -10.03
N PRO A 170 28.86 -53.11 -10.39
CA PRO A 170 28.77 -54.34 -9.59
C PRO A 170 29.38 -54.22 -8.18
N GLN A 171 30.51 -53.52 -8.05
CA GLN A 171 31.24 -53.39 -6.78
C GLN A 171 30.43 -52.62 -5.73
N ILE A 172 29.73 -51.56 -6.14
CA ILE A 172 28.87 -50.74 -5.28
C ILE A 172 27.68 -51.57 -4.73
N LYS A 173 27.15 -52.52 -5.51
CA LYS A 173 26.07 -53.42 -5.09
C LYS A 173 26.55 -54.45 -4.06
N SER A 174 27.83 -54.84 -4.10
CA SER A 174 28.47 -55.66 -3.07
C SER A 174 28.64 -54.89 -1.75
N LEU A 175 29.22 -53.68 -1.81
CA LEU A 175 29.43 -52.81 -0.65
C LEU A 175 28.14 -52.53 0.15
N LYS A 176 27.00 -52.30 -0.53
CA LYS A 176 25.70 -52.10 0.15
C LYS A 176 25.26 -53.31 0.99
N ARG A 177 25.58 -54.55 0.59
CA ARG A 177 25.31 -55.76 1.42
C ARG A 177 26.22 -55.87 2.63
N VAL A 178 27.47 -55.40 2.52
CA VAL A 178 28.42 -55.38 3.65
C VAL A 178 27.95 -54.38 4.70
N PHE A 179 27.65 -53.14 4.31
CA PHE A 179 27.20 -52.10 5.25
C PHE A 179 25.88 -52.44 5.96
N SER A 180 24.94 -53.14 5.31
CA SER A 180 23.69 -53.55 5.96
C SER A 180 23.87 -54.51 7.15
N LYS A 181 25.03 -55.18 7.27
CA LYS A 181 25.36 -56.02 8.44
C LYS A 181 26.06 -55.26 9.57
N ILE A 182 26.53 -54.03 9.34
CA ILE A 182 27.37 -53.26 10.27
C ILE A 182 26.56 -52.18 11.01
N GLY A 183 25.39 -51.80 10.49
CA GLY A 183 24.51 -50.76 11.04
C GLY A 183 24.32 -50.72 12.57
N PRO A 184 24.15 -51.85 13.28
CA PRO A 184 23.96 -51.85 14.74
C PRO A 184 25.12 -51.27 15.57
N TYR A 185 26.35 -51.20 15.02
CA TYR A 185 27.55 -50.86 15.78
C TYR A 185 27.93 -49.37 15.77
N LEU A 186 27.27 -48.53 14.96
CA LEU A 186 27.65 -47.12 14.77
C LEU A 186 26.99 -46.15 15.78
N LYS A 187 27.16 -46.42 17.07
CA LYS A 187 26.97 -45.43 18.15
C LYS A 187 28.32 -44.78 18.54
N ALA A 188 28.75 -43.74 17.83
CA ALA A 188 29.88 -42.91 18.27
C ALA A 188 29.79 -41.47 17.74
N ASN A 189 30.04 -40.50 18.63
CA ASN A 189 30.23 -39.10 18.26
C ASN A 189 31.67 -38.87 17.77
N LYS A 190 31.84 -38.07 16.71
CA LYS A 190 32.83 -36.98 16.64
C LYS A 190 32.64 -36.12 15.38
N VAL A 191 32.96 -34.83 15.51
CA VAL A 191 32.88 -33.84 14.42
C VAL A 191 34.20 -33.88 13.64
N GLY A 192 34.14 -34.19 12.34
CA GLY A 192 35.31 -34.23 11.45
C GLY A 192 34.98 -33.92 9.99
N ASP A 193 34.04 -34.66 9.39
CA ASP A 193 33.91 -34.73 7.92
C ASP A 193 32.98 -33.71 7.24
N ILE A 194 32.67 -32.58 7.89
CA ILE A 194 31.83 -31.51 7.28
C ILE A 194 32.67 -30.56 6.40
N ARG A 195 33.50 -31.13 5.51
CA ARG A 195 34.29 -30.35 4.52
C ARG A 195 34.06 -30.74 3.06
N TYR A 196 33.34 -31.82 2.78
CA TYR A 196 33.05 -32.28 1.41
C TYR A 196 31.79 -31.65 0.77
N ILE A 197 30.90 -31.07 1.58
CA ILE A 197 29.59 -30.54 1.13
C ILE A 197 29.72 -29.16 0.44
N LEU A 198 30.64 -28.30 0.92
CA LEU A 198 30.73 -26.90 0.50
C LEU A 198 31.29 -26.69 -0.91
N THR A 199 32.12 -27.60 -1.43
CA THR A 199 32.80 -27.44 -2.72
C THR A 199 31.95 -27.85 -3.93
N SER A 200 30.88 -28.64 -3.74
CA SER A 200 30.11 -29.21 -4.85
C SER A 200 28.76 -28.52 -5.09
N VAL A 201 28.09 -28.03 -4.05
CA VAL A 201 26.71 -27.50 -4.15
C VAL A 201 26.68 -26.04 -4.63
N LEU A 202 27.59 -25.20 -4.15
CA LEU A 202 27.58 -23.77 -4.47
C LEU A 202 27.81 -23.45 -5.97
N PRO A 203 28.73 -24.11 -6.70
CA PRO A 203 28.91 -23.85 -8.13
C PRO A 203 27.71 -24.28 -8.97
N MET A 204 27.11 -25.44 -8.67
CA MET A 204 25.89 -25.88 -9.38
C MET A 204 24.71 -24.95 -9.12
N SER A 205 24.54 -24.48 -7.87
CA SER A 205 23.49 -23.51 -7.53
C SER A 205 23.68 -22.18 -8.27
N LEU A 206 24.93 -21.71 -8.41
CA LEU A 206 25.25 -20.50 -9.19
C LEU A 206 25.04 -20.69 -10.69
N CYS A 207 25.36 -21.87 -11.26
CA CYS A 207 25.08 -22.18 -12.66
C CYS A 207 23.56 -22.23 -12.95
N VAL A 208 22.77 -22.88 -12.08
CA VAL A 208 21.30 -22.93 -12.24
C VAL A 208 20.69 -21.53 -12.10
N CYS A 209 21.08 -20.76 -11.09
CA CYS A 209 20.65 -19.37 -10.95
C CYS A 209 21.09 -18.49 -12.14
N GLY A 210 22.27 -18.74 -12.72
CA GLY A 210 22.77 -18.05 -13.92
C GLY A 210 21.99 -18.40 -15.18
N GLN A 211 21.64 -19.67 -15.38
CA GLN A 211 20.79 -20.12 -16.50
C GLN A 211 19.37 -19.55 -16.37
N VAL A 212 18.80 -19.57 -15.16
CA VAL A 212 17.51 -18.91 -14.85
C VAL A 212 17.59 -17.41 -15.12
N TYR A 213 18.66 -16.73 -14.71
CA TYR A 213 18.85 -15.30 -14.96
C TYR A 213 18.97 -14.98 -16.47
N MET A 214 19.64 -15.83 -17.26
CA MET A 214 19.69 -15.66 -18.72
C MET A 214 18.36 -15.97 -19.41
N PHE A 215 17.53 -16.86 -18.87
CA PHE A 215 16.16 -17.09 -19.38
C PHE A 215 15.19 -15.95 -19.05
N PHE A 216 15.32 -15.29 -17.90
CA PHE A 216 14.44 -14.18 -17.49
C PHE A 216 14.96 -12.77 -17.82
N GLY A 217 16.21 -12.65 -18.30
CA GLY A 217 16.83 -11.38 -18.69
C GLY A 217 16.25 -10.66 -19.93
N PRO A 218 15.75 -11.33 -20.99
CA PRO A 218 15.39 -10.66 -22.26
C PRO A 218 14.24 -9.64 -22.18
N GLY A 219 13.38 -9.69 -21.15
CA GLY A 219 12.18 -8.84 -21.06
C GLY A 219 12.44 -7.33 -21.04
N GLN A 220 13.68 -6.89 -20.77
CA GLN A 220 14.07 -5.47 -20.85
C GLN A 220 14.81 -5.12 -22.17
N LEU A 221 15.10 -6.09 -23.04
CA LEU A 221 15.53 -5.85 -24.43
C LEU A 221 14.32 -5.82 -25.37
N LEU A 222 13.40 -6.80 -25.27
CA LEU A 222 12.20 -6.84 -26.10
C LEU A 222 11.32 -5.60 -25.92
N ALA A 223 11.26 -5.03 -24.71
CA ALA A 223 10.56 -3.77 -24.47
C ALA A 223 11.07 -2.60 -25.33
N THR A 224 12.36 -2.61 -25.69
CA THR A 224 13.00 -1.58 -26.52
C THR A 224 12.85 -1.86 -28.02
N GLU A 225 12.70 -3.12 -28.44
CA GLU A 225 12.36 -3.45 -29.84
C GLU A 225 10.88 -3.20 -30.17
N ILE A 226 9.98 -3.30 -29.19
CA ILE A 226 8.56 -2.94 -29.34
C ILE A 226 8.39 -1.45 -29.71
N GLU A 227 9.26 -0.57 -29.22
CA GLU A 227 9.28 0.86 -29.59
C GLU A 227 9.78 1.12 -31.03
N ASN A 228 10.25 0.08 -31.75
CA ASN A 228 10.80 0.17 -33.10
C ASN A 228 10.00 -0.64 -34.15
N MET A 229 8.81 -1.17 -33.81
CA MET A 229 7.96 -1.88 -34.77
C MET A 229 7.09 -0.93 -35.62
N ASP A 230 6.97 -1.25 -36.92
CA ASP A 230 6.32 -0.43 -37.95
C ASP A 230 4.83 -0.12 -37.69
N HIS A 231 4.37 0.98 -38.28
CA HIS A 231 3.04 1.60 -38.08
C HIS A 231 1.82 0.67 -38.23
N ILE A 232 1.94 -0.46 -38.93
CA ILE A 232 0.85 -1.40 -39.24
C ILE A 232 0.17 -1.96 -37.98
N CYS A 233 0.83 -1.96 -36.83
CA CYS A 233 0.26 -2.45 -35.57
C CYS A 233 -0.76 -1.52 -34.89
N TYR A 234 -0.94 -0.27 -35.33
CA TYR A 234 -1.81 0.71 -34.65
C TYR A 234 -3.28 0.68 -35.09
N ASP A 235 -3.57 0.36 -36.35
CA ASP A 235 -4.93 0.45 -36.93
C ASP A 235 -5.73 -0.87 -36.85
N ASN A 236 -5.51 -1.68 -35.81
CA ASN A 236 -6.16 -2.99 -35.54
C ASN A 236 -5.99 -4.10 -36.61
N GLU A 237 -5.35 -3.87 -37.75
CA GLU A 237 -5.14 -4.88 -38.82
C GLU A 237 -4.04 -5.93 -38.54
N TRP A 238 -3.68 -6.17 -37.27
CA TRP A 238 -2.63 -7.13 -36.88
C TRP A 238 -2.84 -8.57 -37.40
N TYR A 239 -4.08 -8.93 -37.73
CA TYR A 239 -4.45 -10.21 -38.33
C TYR A 239 -4.08 -10.34 -39.82
N HIS A 240 -3.77 -9.23 -40.50
CA HIS A 240 -3.19 -9.21 -41.85
C HIS A 240 -1.66 -9.31 -41.87
N ALA A 241 -0.98 -9.01 -40.75
CA ALA A 241 0.48 -9.01 -40.67
C ALA A 241 1.11 -10.39 -41.05
N PRO A 242 2.36 -10.43 -41.55
CA PRO A 242 3.06 -11.68 -41.85
C PRO A 242 3.08 -12.68 -40.68
N VAL A 243 3.05 -13.98 -40.99
CA VAL A 243 2.95 -15.06 -39.98
C VAL A 243 4.13 -15.07 -38.99
N ALA A 244 5.30 -14.57 -39.39
CA ALA A 244 6.45 -14.35 -38.50
C ALA A 244 6.14 -13.30 -37.42
N ILE A 245 5.70 -12.10 -37.83
CA ILE A 245 5.35 -10.99 -36.92
C ILE A 245 4.19 -11.39 -35.99
N ARG A 246 3.17 -12.09 -36.51
CA ARG A 246 2.10 -12.64 -35.66
C ARG A 246 2.58 -13.67 -34.65
N ARG A 247 3.59 -14.50 -34.99
CA ARG A 247 4.23 -15.42 -34.04
C ARG A 247 4.98 -14.65 -32.96
N GLU A 248 5.78 -13.67 -33.34
CA GLU A 248 6.55 -12.85 -32.40
C GLU A 248 5.63 -12.09 -31.43
N LEU A 249 4.56 -11.46 -31.94
CA LEU A 249 3.50 -10.86 -31.12
C LEU A 249 2.88 -11.87 -30.14
N SER A 250 2.54 -13.09 -30.58
CA SER A 250 1.96 -14.11 -29.69
C SER A 250 2.95 -14.60 -28.60
N ILE A 251 4.26 -14.65 -28.90
CA ILE A 251 5.31 -15.00 -27.94
C ILE A 251 5.54 -13.84 -26.95
N ILE A 252 5.48 -12.59 -27.42
CA ILE A 252 5.53 -11.39 -26.59
C ILE A 252 4.33 -11.34 -25.62
N MET A 253 3.14 -11.73 -26.08
CA MET A 253 1.94 -11.82 -25.23
C MET A 253 2.08 -12.87 -24.12
N GLU A 254 2.57 -14.07 -24.44
CA GLU A 254 2.86 -15.14 -23.46
C GLU A 254 3.95 -14.76 -22.45
N CYS A 255 5.02 -14.08 -22.90
CA CYS A 255 6.14 -13.70 -22.04
C CYS A 255 5.95 -12.37 -21.29
N SER A 256 4.87 -11.63 -21.55
CA SER A 256 4.59 -10.34 -20.91
C SER A 256 4.14 -10.50 -19.45
N ARG A 257 4.77 -9.74 -18.55
CA ARG A 257 4.25 -9.53 -17.17
C ARG A 257 3.26 -8.35 -17.06
N LYS A 258 2.83 -7.78 -18.19
CA LYS A 258 1.74 -6.79 -18.26
C LYS A 258 0.55 -7.38 -19.02
N GLN A 259 -0.65 -7.08 -18.53
CA GLN A 259 -1.89 -7.36 -19.22
C GLN A 259 -1.97 -6.56 -20.53
N LEU A 260 -2.16 -7.26 -21.65
CA LEU A 260 -2.50 -6.68 -22.95
C LEU A 260 -4.00 -6.91 -23.20
N SER A 261 -4.64 -5.94 -23.85
CA SER A 261 -6.05 -5.99 -24.21
C SER A 261 -6.19 -5.76 -25.72
N ILE A 262 -6.83 -6.71 -26.40
CA ILE A 262 -7.26 -6.59 -27.79
C ILE A 262 -8.72 -7.07 -27.80
N ASN A 263 -9.59 -6.36 -28.50
CA ASN A 263 -11.05 -6.51 -28.38
C ASN A 263 -11.70 -6.69 -29.76
N ALA A 264 -12.78 -7.46 -29.82
CA ALA A 264 -13.62 -7.60 -31.03
C ALA A 264 -15.03 -8.07 -30.66
N TYR A 265 -15.13 -9.17 -29.90
CA TYR A 265 -16.38 -9.78 -29.42
C TYR A 265 -16.17 -10.28 -27.98
N GLY A 266 -17.18 -10.13 -27.10
CA GLY A 266 -17.08 -10.46 -25.67
C GLY A 266 -17.22 -11.97 -25.34
N VAL A 267 -17.24 -12.40 -24.07
CA VAL A 267 -17.47 -11.66 -22.81
C VAL A 267 -16.71 -12.30 -21.62
N ALA A 268 -16.23 -11.45 -20.69
CA ALA A 268 -15.89 -11.66 -19.27
C ALA A 268 -15.04 -12.87 -18.77
N PHE A 269 -13.96 -12.52 -18.07
CA PHE A 269 -13.48 -13.05 -16.77
C PHE A 269 -13.74 -14.53 -16.40
N ALA A 270 -12.64 -15.29 -16.23
CA ALA A 270 -12.59 -16.46 -15.35
C ALA A 270 -11.29 -16.44 -14.52
N ASN A 271 -11.39 -16.75 -13.23
CA ASN A 271 -10.28 -16.69 -12.28
C ASN A 271 -9.66 -18.09 -12.12
N ASN A 272 -8.37 -18.27 -12.45
CA ASN A 272 -7.71 -19.59 -12.47
C ASN A 272 -6.63 -19.77 -11.40
N VAL A 273 -6.97 -19.43 -10.14
CA VAL A 273 -6.35 -20.10 -8.98
C VAL A 273 -7.01 -21.48 -8.86
N THR A 274 -6.57 -22.41 -9.70
CA THR A 274 -7.10 -23.78 -9.71
C THR A 274 -6.74 -24.51 -8.41
N LEU A 275 -7.62 -25.41 -7.96
CA LEU A 275 -7.41 -26.26 -6.77
C LEU A 275 -6.07 -27.03 -6.82
N LEU A 276 -5.60 -27.34 -8.04
CA LEU A 276 -4.31 -27.96 -8.31
C LEU A 276 -3.11 -27.09 -7.94
N ALA A 277 -3.19 -25.76 -8.07
CA ALA A 277 -2.09 -24.88 -7.70
C ALA A 277 -1.85 -24.88 -6.18
N ASP A 278 -2.92 -24.72 -5.39
CA ASP A 278 -2.86 -24.85 -3.92
C ASP A 278 -2.34 -26.23 -3.51
N LEU A 279 -2.84 -27.30 -4.15
CA LEU A 279 -2.37 -28.66 -3.87
C LEU A 279 -0.89 -28.85 -4.21
N PHE A 280 -0.40 -28.25 -5.30
CA PHE A 280 0.99 -28.33 -5.75
C PHE A 280 1.94 -27.53 -4.85
N PHE A 281 1.53 -26.35 -4.37
CA PHE A 281 2.30 -25.58 -3.38
C PHE A 281 2.32 -26.26 -1.99
N GLN A 282 1.23 -26.92 -1.60
CA GLN A 282 1.16 -27.74 -0.38
C GLN A 282 2.03 -29.00 -0.48
N LEU A 283 2.02 -29.71 -1.62
CA LEU A 283 2.80 -30.93 -1.86
C LEU A 283 4.32 -30.71 -1.92
N LEU A 284 4.78 -29.49 -2.22
CA LEU A 284 6.20 -29.17 -2.40
C LEU A 284 6.83 -28.36 -1.25
N ASP A 285 6.07 -28.02 -0.19
CA ASP A 285 6.49 -27.11 0.91
C ASP A 285 7.04 -25.75 0.39
N LEU A 286 6.56 -25.32 -0.78
CA LEU A 286 7.03 -24.12 -1.48
C LEU A 286 6.44 -22.80 -0.95
N ASN A 287 5.73 -22.85 0.19
CA ASN A 287 5.25 -21.70 0.98
C ASN A 287 6.40 -20.85 1.60
N LYS A 288 7.58 -20.88 0.99
CA LYS A 288 8.84 -20.24 1.42
C LYS A 288 9.46 -19.38 0.30
N VAL A 289 8.67 -18.98 -0.72
CA VAL A 289 9.04 -17.89 -1.65
C VAL A 289 9.12 -16.58 -0.86
N LYS A 290 10.31 -16.27 -0.35
CA LYS A 290 10.57 -15.06 0.45
C LYS A 290 10.79 -13.86 -0.47
N LEU A 291 9.79 -12.98 -0.55
CA LEU A 291 10.00 -11.60 -1.01
C LEU A 291 10.89 -10.85 -0.02
N THR A 292 12.19 -10.76 -0.32
CA THR A 292 13.17 -9.95 0.44
C THR A 292 13.33 -8.58 -0.22
N LEU A 293 13.12 -7.52 0.56
CA LEU A 293 13.15 -6.13 0.08
C LEU A 293 14.61 -5.62 0.02
N LYS A 294 15.31 -5.91 -1.08
CA LYS A 294 16.77 -5.67 -1.23
C LYS A 294 17.21 -4.21 -1.50
N ARG A 295 16.27 -3.27 -1.60
CA ARG A 295 16.53 -1.86 -1.93
C ARG A 295 16.02 -1.00 -0.78
N GLY A 296 16.84 -0.14 -0.21
CA GLY A 296 16.43 0.81 0.83
C GLY A 296 17.64 1.63 1.29
N LEU A 297 17.40 2.59 2.19
CA LEU A 297 18.47 3.26 2.91
C LEU A 297 19.12 2.31 3.93
N THR A 298 20.36 2.62 4.32
CA THR A 298 21.01 1.93 5.43
C THR A 298 20.72 2.66 6.75
N VAL A 299 20.75 1.94 7.87
CA VAL A 299 20.69 2.53 9.22
C VAL A 299 21.83 3.54 9.48
N LYS A 300 22.91 3.52 8.68
CA LYS A 300 23.96 4.55 8.70
C LYS A 300 23.55 5.90 8.08
N ALA A 301 22.54 5.94 7.21
CA ALA A 301 22.03 7.19 6.63
C ALA A 301 21.23 8.03 7.64
N LEU A 302 20.72 7.41 8.71
CA LEU A 302 20.04 8.12 9.79
C LEU A 302 21.07 8.79 10.74
N PRO A 303 20.75 9.99 11.28
CA PRO A 303 21.63 10.71 12.19
C PRO A 303 21.78 10.01 13.53
N GLY A 304 22.84 10.36 14.28
CA GLY A 304 23.31 9.61 15.46
C GLY A 304 22.25 9.27 16.51
N LYS A 305 21.38 10.22 16.87
CA LYS A 305 20.30 9.99 17.86
C LYS A 305 19.20 9.08 17.31
N MET A 306 18.79 9.29 16.06
CA MET A 306 17.77 8.45 15.41
C MET A 306 18.30 7.03 15.15
N ARG A 307 19.58 6.88 14.83
CA ARG A 307 20.25 5.58 14.70
C ARG A 307 20.20 4.79 16.00
N LYS A 308 20.57 5.42 17.13
CA LYS A 308 20.47 4.81 18.47
C LYS A 308 19.04 4.40 18.81
N TYR A 309 18.05 5.26 18.53
CA TYR A 309 16.63 4.97 18.75
C TYR A 309 16.12 3.78 17.91
N VAL A 310 16.52 3.69 16.64
CA VAL A 310 16.20 2.55 15.77
C VAL A 310 16.84 1.26 16.28
N GLN A 311 18.09 1.31 16.76
CA GLN A 311 18.80 0.15 17.30
C GLN A 311 18.16 -0.34 18.62
N SER A 312 17.92 0.54 19.60
CA SER A 312 17.29 0.15 20.87
C SER A 312 15.84 -0.30 20.69
N THR A 313 15.11 0.25 19.71
CA THR A 313 13.78 -0.25 19.35
C THR A 313 13.86 -1.65 18.74
N ALA A 314 14.82 -1.92 17.83
CA ALA A 314 15.02 -3.26 17.27
C ALA A 314 15.39 -4.30 18.34
N GLU A 315 16.23 -3.94 19.31
CA GLU A 315 16.57 -4.78 20.47
C GLU A 315 15.32 -5.12 21.32
N GLN A 316 14.40 -4.17 21.48
CA GLN A 316 13.14 -4.39 22.21
C GLN A 316 12.15 -5.25 21.42
N VAL A 317 11.92 -4.96 20.13
CA VAL A 317 10.84 -5.57 19.33
C VAL A 317 11.25 -6.85 18.57
N THR A 318 12.55 -7.15 18.56
CA THR A 318 13.22 -8.32 17.95
C THR A 318 12.79 -8.65 16.51
N PRO A 319 12.88 -7.70 15.57
CA PRO A 319 12.52 -7.95 14.18
C PRO A 319 13.54 -8.86 13.50
N LYS A 320 13.11 -9.54 12.45
CA LYS A 320 13.94 -10.42 11.61
C LYS A 320 14.85 -9.64 10.66
N GLU A 321 14.41 -8.46 10.23
CA GLU A 321 15.10 -7.60 9.27
C GLU A 321 14.75 -6.13 9.55
N ILE A 322 15.69 -5.21 9.34
CA ILE A 322 15.46 -3.76 9.46
C ILE A 322 15.57 -3.15 8.07
N TYR A 323 14.53 -2.43 7.66
CA TYR A 323 14.42 -1.82 6.34
C TYR A 323 14.22 -0.30 6.53
N VAL A 324 15.16 0.53 6.08
CA VAL A 324 14.99 1.99 6.12
C VAL A 324 14.48 2.47 4.77
N CYS A 325 13.36 3.19 4.76
CA CYS A 325 12.62 3.49 3.55
C CYS A 325 13.30 4.61 2.75
N ASP A 326 13.48 4.43 1.43
CA ASP A 326 14.12 5.41 0.54
C ASP A 326 13.14 6.45 -0.04
N GLY A 327 11.84 6.18 0.00
CA GLY A 327 10.78 7.05 -0.53
C GLY A 327 10.67 7.04 -2.06
N SER A 328 11.21 6.05 -2.76
CA SER A 328 11.12 5.94 -4.22
C SER A 328 9.84 5.22 -4.68
N GLU A 329 9.39 5.53 -5.90
CA GLU A 329 8.26 4.82 -6.52
C GLU A 329 8.57 3.31 -6.76
N LYS A 330 9.86 2.94 -6.82
CA LYS A 330 10.30 1.53 -6.85
C LYS A 330 10.06 0.82 -5.52
N GLU A 331 10.27 1.50 -4.41
CA GLU A 331 9.94 1.02 -3.06
C GLU A 331 8.41 0.93 -2.87
N MET A 332 7.65 1.92 -3.32
CA MET A 332 6.17 1.86 -3.30
C MET A 332 5.65 0.64 -4.07
N LYS A 333 6.18 0.37 -5.27
CA LYS A 333 5.86 -0.84 -6.04
C LYS A 333 6.21 -2.13 -5.29
N MET A 334 7.35 -2.18 -4.60
CA MET A 334 7.73 -3.33 -3.78
C MET A 334 6.82 -3.54 -2.55
N PHE A 335 6.29 -2.46 -1.95
CA PHE A 335 5.29 -2.56 -0.89
C PHE A 335 3.95 -3.11 -1.41
N ILE A 336 3.49 -2.65 -2.58
CA ILE A 336 2.30 -3.17 -3.26
C ILE A 336 2.46 -4.66 -3.61
N GLU A 337 3.57 -5.03 -4.27
CA GLU A 337 3.87 -6.43 -4.60
C GLU A 337 3.88 -7.34 -3.37
N LYS A 338 4.44 -6.87 -2.25
CA LYS A 338 4.41 -7.60 -0.98
C LYS A 338 2.98 -7.72 -0.42
N MET A 339 2.19 -6.65 -0.39
CA MET A 339 0.84 -6.71 0.17
C MET A 339 -0.13 -7.55 -0.66
N LEU A 340 0.08 -7.62 -1.99
CA LEU A 340 -0.64 -8.55 -2.87
C LEU A 340 -0.27 -10.01 -2.54
N PHE A 341 1.02 -10.30 -2.32
CA PHE A 341 1.49 -11.64 -1.92
C PHE A 341 1.03 -12.04 -0.51
N ASP A 342 1.01 -11.11 0.44
CA ASP A 342 0.53 -11.33 1.82
C ASP A 342 -1.02 -11.45 1.89
N GLY A 343 -1.75 -11.10 0.82
CA GLY A 343 -3.21 -11.05 0.77
C GLY A 343 -3.83 -9.85 1.52
N THR A 344 -3.03 -8.87 1.92
CA THR A 344 -3.48 -7.65 2.63
C THR A 344 -4.28 -6.69 1.72
N ILE A 345 -3.96 -6.67 0.42
CA ILE A 345 -4.67 -5.87 -0.59
C ILE A 345 -5.03 -6.70 -1.83
N PHE A 346 -6.06 -6.26 -2.54
CA PHE A 346 -6.51 -6.81 -3.81
C PHE A 346 -6.49 -5.70 -4.89
N PRO A 347 -6.16 -5.99 -6.16
CA PRO A 347 -6.15 -4.99 -7.22
C PRO A 347 -7.57 -4.58 -7.62
N LEU A 348 -7.73 -3.34 -8.07
CA LEU A 348 -8.98 -2.79 -8.61
C LEU A 348 -8.80 -2.50 -10.12
N PRO A 349 -8.93 -3.51 -11.00
CA PRO A 349 -8.57 -3.39 -12.42
C PRO A 349 -9.45 -2.44 -13.25
N LYS A 350 -10.50 -1.86 -12.65
CA LYS A 350 -11.29 -0.78 -13.25
C LYS A 350 -10.59 0.59 -13.24
N TYR A 351 -9.51 0.74 -12.47
CA TYR A 351 -8.84 2.01 -12.19
C TYR A 351 -7.30 1.90 -12.31
N ASP A 352 -6.61 3.04 -12.42
CA ASP A 352 -5.16 3.06 -12.59
C ASP A 352 -4.41 2.92 -11.25
N ASN A 353 -3.67 1.82 -11.07
CA ASN A 353 -2.83 1.59 -9.90
C ASN A 353 -3.60 1.71 -8.55
N CYS A 354 -4.85 1.24 -8.51
CA CYS A 354 -5.70 1.24 -7.31
C CYS A 354 -5.84 -0.14 -6.66
N TYR A 355 -6.01 -0.15 -5.33
CA TYR A 355 -6.09 -1.38 -4.53
C TYR A 355 -7.13 -1.26 -3.41
N LEU A 356 -7.67 -2.40 -2.96
CA LEU A 356 -8.60 -2.50 -1.84
C LEU A 356 -8.01 -3.34 -0.70
N ALA A 357 -7.91 -2.76 0.49
CA ALA A 357 -7.69 -3.45 1.75
C ALA A 357 -9.02 -3.75 2.47
N ARG A 358 -9.10 -4.89 3.15
CA ARG A 358 -10.18 -5.23 4.09
C ARG A 358 -9.57 -5.50 5.47
N THR A 359 -10.08 -4.85 6.51
CA THR A 359 -9.54 -4.95 7.88
C THR A 359 -10.31 -5.95 8.73
N ASP A 360 -9.74 -6.34 9.88
CA ASP A 360 -10.51 -7.01 10.93
C ASP A 360 -11.65 -6.06 11.39
N PRO A 361 -12.92 -6.52 11.50
CA PRO A 361 -14.04 -5.67 11.94
C PRO A 361 -13.87 -5.00 13.32
N ARG A 362 -12.89 -5.43 14.12
CA ARG A 362 -12.51 -4.82 15.41
C ARG A 362 -11.48 -3.69 15.26
N ASP A 363 -10.91 -3.49 14.07
CA ASP A 363 -9.86 -2.51 13.74
C ASP A 363 -10.30 -1.65 12.54
N VAL A 364 -11.30 -0.78 12.78
CA VAL A 364 -12.03 -0.02 11.74
C VAL A 364 -12.19 1.48 12.03
N ALA A 365 -11.71 1.93 13.19
CA ALA A 365 -11.92 3.30 13.70
C ALA A 365 -10.80 3.74 14.66
N ARG A 366 -10.81 5.02 15.03
CA ARG A 366 -10.04 5.51 16.18
C ARG A 366 -10.69 5.01 17.46
N VAL A 367 -9.89 4.56 18.42
CA VAL A 367 -10.36 4.11 19.74
C VAL A 367 -10.03 5.18 20.78
N GLU A 368 -10.97 6.08 21.04
CA GLU A 368 -10.79 7.26 21.89
C GLU A 368 -10.52 6.84 23.35
N SER A 369 -11.23 5.83 23.86
CA SER A 369 -10.98 5.22 25.18
C SER A 369 -9.66 4.45 25.33
N LYS A 370 -8.93 4.20 24.24
CA LYS A 370 -7.59 3.55 24.24
C LYS A 370 -6.48 4.51 23.78
N THR A 371 -6.74 5.82 23.77
CA THR A 371 -5.81 6.87 23.36
C THR A 371 -5.42 7.74 24.56
N PHE A 372 -4.14 7.75 24.93
CA PHE A 372 -3.61 8.39 26.13
C PHE A 372 -2.44 9.34 25.85
N ILE A 373 -2.24 10.32 26.73
CA ILE A 373 -1.07 11.20 26.79
C ILE A 373 -0.46 11.08 28.20
N THR A 374 0.87 11.16 28.32
CA THR A 374 1.54 11.33 29.61
C THR A 374 2.26 12.67 29.67
N THR A 375 2.06 13.37 30.77
CA THR A 375 2.87 14.47 31.27
C THR A 375 3.20 14.15 32.72
N LYS A 376 4.26 14.74 33.28
CA LYS A 376 4.60 14.57 34.71
C LYS A 376 3.40 14.89 35.61
N ASP A 377 2.77 16.02 35.38
CA ASP A 377 1.61 16.48 36.13
C ASP A 377 0.34 16.32 35.27
N LYS A 378 -0.69 15.65 35.80
CA LYS A 378 -1.94 15.32 35.08
C LYS A 378 -2.61 16.57 34.47
N ARG A 379 -2.59 17.69 35.21
CA ARG A 379 -3.21 18.96 34.81
C ARG A 379 -2.58 19.60 33.57
N ASP A 380 -1.38 19.20 33.15
CA ASP A 380 -0.82 19.63 31.86
C ASP A 380 -1.48 18.93 30.67
N THR A 381 -1.97 17.70 30.85
CA THR A 381 -2.61 16.88 29.80
C THR A 381 -4.11 17.13 29.68
N ILE A 382 -4.83 17.17 30.81
CA ILE A 382 -6.29 17.37 30.86
C ILE A 382 -6.66 18.27 32.04
N PRO A 383 -7.76 19.04 31.94
CA PRO A 383 -8.38 19.65 33.12
C PRO A 383 -8.83 18.60 34.13
N GLU A 384 -8.90 18.98 35.41
CA GLU A 384 -9.61 18.19 36.41
C GLU A 384 -11.12 18.48 36.32
N PRO A 385 -11.98 17.49 36.00
CA PRO A 385 -13.42 17.71 35.93
C PRO A 385 -14.03 17.89 37.33
N ALA A 386 -15.24 18.45 37.40
CA ALA A 386 -15.95 18.61 38.66
C ALA A 386 -16.21 17.26 39.37
N LYS A 387 -16.28 17.27 40.69
CA LYS A 387 -16.40 16.06 41.53
C LYS A 387 -17.59 15.18 41.09
N GLY A 388 -17.29 13.96 40.62
CA GLY A 388 -18.28 13.00 40.14
C GLY A 388 -18.58 13.08 38.63
N VAL A 389 -17.98 14.01 37.91
CA VAL A 389 -18.10 14.13 36.46
C VAL A 389 -16.99 13.35 35.75
N ILE A 390 -17.35 12.60 34.71
CA ILE A 390 -16.40 11.95 33.81
C ILE A 390 -15.85 13.00 32.82
N GLY A 391 -14.52 13.16 32.77
CA GLY A 391 -13.83 14.02 31.81
C GLY A 391 -13.92 13.50 30.38
N LYS A 392 -14.03 14.41 29.40
CA LYS A 392 -14.26 14.10 27.96
C LYS A 392 -13.25 14.81 27.04
N LEU A 393 -12.23 15.44 27.61
CA LEU A 393 -11.27 16.33 26.94
C LEU A 393 -9.91 15.67 26.64
N GLY A 394 -9.81 14.36 26.82
CA GLY A 394 -8.59 13.56 26.66
C GLY A 394 -8.48 12.49 27.75
N ASN A 395 -7.45 11.64 27.68
CA ASN A 395 -7.12 10.70 28.74
C ASN A 395 -5.63 10.86 29.12
N TRP A 396 -5.35 11.02 30.41
CA TRP A 396 -4.00 10.94 30.96
C TRP A 396 -3.71 9.54 31.50
N MET A 397 -2.45 9.15 31.50
CA MET A 397 -1.89 7.93 32.10
C MET A 397 -0.56 8.31 32.74
N SER A 398 -0.19 7.71 33.88
CA SER A 398 1.06 8.08 34.55
C SER A 398 2.29 7.69 33.71
N PRO A 399 3.44 8.36 33.89
CA PRO A 399 4.69 7.98 33.22
C PRO A 399 5.05 6.51 33.47
N GLU A 400 4.89 6.04 34.71
CA GLU A 400 5.19 4.68 35.16
C GLU A 400 4.21 3.65 34.55
N GLU A 401 2.91 3.97 34.54
CA GLU A 401 1.87 3.15 33.89
C GLU A 401 2.09 3.03 32.38
N MET A 402 2.50 4.13 31.75
CA MET A 402 2.76 4.20 30.31
C MET A 402 4.02 3.41 29.94
N ASP A 403 5.14 3.62 30.63
CA ASP A 403 6.39 2.90 30.34
C ASP A 403 6.28 1.40 30.69
N SER A 404 5.52 1.04 31.72
CA SER A 404 5.12 -0.35 31.99
C SER A 404 4.27 -0.93 30.85
N SER A 405 3.28 -0.17 30.37
CA SER A 405 2.40 -0.55 29.25
C SER A 405 3.13 -0.73 27.92
N ILE A 406 4.14 0.11 27.65
CA ILE A 406 5.04 0.00 26.48
C ILE A 406 5.92 -1.24 26.64
N LYS A 407 6.62 -1.38 27.77
CA LYS A 407 7.55 -2.49 28.05
C LYS A 407 6.87 -3.86 27.96
N LYS A 408 5.63 -3.98 28.43
CA LYS A 408 4.83 -5.22 28.38
C LYS A 408 4.42 -5.61 26.95
N ARG A 409 4.05 -4.64 26.11
CA ARG A 409 3.49 -4.88 24.77
C ARG A 409 4.57 -5.05 23.69
N PHE A 410 5.61 -4.25 23.74
CA PHE A 410 6.58 -4.17 22.64
C PHE A 410 7.68 -5.24 22.67
N LYS A 411 7.89 -5.94 23.80
CA LYS A 411 8.92 -6.98 23.92
C LYS A 411 8.67 -8.12 22.91
N GLY A 412 9.50 -8.17 21.87
CA GLY A 412 9.45 -9.19 20.81
C GLY A 412 8.23 -9.11 19.87
N CYS A 413 7.50 -8.00 19.85
CA CYS A 413 6.24 -7.89 19.10
C CYS A 413 6.38 -7.96 17.56
N MET A 414 7.59 -7.75 17.02
CA MET A 414 7.90 -7.83 15.59
C MET A 414 8.65 -9.11 15.22
N SER A 415 8.68 -10.13 16.09
CA SER A 415 9.40 -11.38 15.80
C SER A 415 8.94 -11.99 14.47
N GLY A 416 9.90 -12.37 13.63
CA GLY A 416 9.68 -12.85 12.25
C GLY A 416 9.35 -11.77 11.20
N LYS A 417 9.01 -10.54 11.61
CA LYS A 417 8.62 -9.44 10.72
C LYS A 417 9.78 -8.54 10.30
N ILE A 418 9.54 -7.79 9.22
CA ILE A 418 10.40 -6.68 8.77
C ILE A 418 10.03 -5.45 9.60
N MET A 419 11.01 -4.77 10.19
CA MET A 419 10.85 -3.46 10.81
C MET A 419 11.17 -2.38 9.78
N TYR A 420 10.12 -1.77 9.23
CA TYR A 420 10.21 -0.58 8.40
C TYR A 420 10.55 0.63 9.27
N VAL A 421 11.49 1.45 8.79
CA VAL A 421 11.89 2.72 9.40
C VAL A 421 11.66 3.82 8.37
N ILE A 422 10.74 4.72 8.68
CA ILE A 422 10.14 5.71 7.78
C ILE A 422 10.63 7.10 8.22
N PRO A 423 11.62 7.70 7.54
CA PRO A 423 11.97 9.10 7.75
C PRO A 423 11.00 10.00 6.96
N PHE A 424 10.25 10.85 7.66
CA PHE A 424 9.22 11.70 7.05
C PHE A 424 9.22 13.15 7.57
N SER A 425 8.72 14.06 6.73
CA SER A 425 8.45 15.46 7.06
C SER A 425 6.94 15.70 7.06
N MET A 426 6.46 16.30 8.13
CA MET A 426 5.16 16.98 8.18
C MET A 426 5.39 18.43 7.74
N GLY A 427 4.71 18.85 6.69
CA GLY A 427 4.95 20.09 5.97
C GLY A 427 6.06 19.97 4.90
N PRO A 428 6.20 20.97 4.01
CA PRO A 428 7.21 21.00 2.96
C PRO A 428 8.63 20.83 3.53
N PRO A 429 9.47 19.92 3.00
CA PRO A 429 10.82 19.68 3.53
C PRO A 429 11.63 20.99 3.66
N GLY A 430 12.25 21.20 4.83
CA GLY A 430 13.04 22.40 5.13
C GLY A 430 12.24 23.68 5.43
N GLY A 431 10.90 23.67 5.32
CA GLY A 431 10.07 24.84 5.61
C GLY A 431 10.08 25.26 7.10
N PRO A 432 9.92 26.57 7.41
CA PRO A 432 10.04 27.12 8.77
C PRO A 432 8.98 26.65 9.78
N LEU A 433 7.87 26.06 9.31
CA LEU A 433 6.86 25.41 10.15
C LEU A 433 7.00 23.88 10.19
N SER A 434 7.77 23.30 9.26
CA SER A 434 7.81 21.85 9.04
C SER A 434 8.54 21.13 10.16
N LYS A 435 8.08 19.92 10.51
CA LYS A 435 8.67 19.09 11.56
C LYS A 435 8.91 17.68 11.04
N MET A 436 10.08 17.13 11.38
CA MET A 436 10.48 15.80 10.92
C MET A 436 10.20 14.74 11.99
N GLY A 437 9.91 13.52 11.55
CA GLY A 437 9.71 12.37 12.42
C GLY A 437 10.25 11.07 11.82
N VAL A 438 10.57 10.11 12.69
CA VAL A 438 10.99 8.76 12.28
C VAL A 438 9.97 7.76 12.81
N GLN A 439 9.18 7.17 11.90
CA GLN A 439 8.21 6.12 12.25
C GLN A 439 8.79 4.73 12.03
N ILE A 440 8.74 3.91 13.07
CA ILE A 440 9.09 2.49 13.06
C ILE A 440 7.78 1.69 12.97
N THR A 441 7.68 0.69 12.08
CA THR A 441 6.50 -0.18 11.96
C THR A 441 6.81 -1.57 11.40
N ASP A 442 5.98 -2.55 11.74
CA ASP A 442 5.95 -3.91 11.19
C ASP A 442 4.93 -4.13 10.06
N SER A 443 4.21 -3.08 9.63
CA SER A 443 3.14 -3.16 8.62
C SER A 443 3.53 -2.49 7.31
N THR A 444 3.54 -3.27 6.22
CA THR A 444 3.78 -2.78 4.85
C THR A 444 2.68 -1.82 4.38
N TYR A 445 1.43 -2.01 4.81
CA TYR A 445 0.33 -1.06 4.56
C TYR A 445 0.61 0.30 5.19
N VAL A 446 1.12 0.31 6.43
CA VAL A 446 1.47 1.55 7.13
C VAL A 446 2.64 2.25 6.43
N ALA A 447 3.64 1.51 5.94
CA ALA A 447 4.74 2.08 5.16
C ALA A 447 4.27 2.72 3.84
N ALA A 448 3.45 2.00 3.05
CA ALA A 448 2.87 2.50 1.80
C ALA A 448 1.97 3.73 2.02
N ALA A 449 1.06 3.68 3.00
CA ALA A 449 0.17 4.79 3.31
C ALA A 449 0.93 6.00 3.91
N SER A 450 2.03 5.78 4.63
CA SER A 450 2.89 6.88 5.09
C SER A 450 3.58 7.60 3.94
N LYS A 451 3.97 6.89 2.86
CA LYS A 451 4.51 7.50 1.64
C LYS A 451 3.49 8.37 0.90
N VAL A 452 2.21 8.02 0.95
CA VAL A 452 1.13 8.86 0.40
C VAL A 452 0.90 10.08 1.29
N MET A 453 0.70 9.87 2.60
CA MET A 453 0.22 10.90 3.53
C MET A 453 1.30 11.86 4.06
N THR A 454 2.59 11.55 3.90
CA THR A 454 3.71 12.40 4.38
C THR A 454 4.79 12.56 3.31
N ARG A 455 5.62 13.60 3.40
CA ARG A 455 6.83 13.69 2.56
C ARG A 455 7.87 12.72 3.12
N MET A 456 7.94 11.51 2.54
CA MET A 456 8.84 10.42 2.97
C MET A 456 9.98 10.20 1.97
N GLY A 457 11.23 10.11 2.46
CA GLY A 457 12.36 9.60 1.67
C GLY A 457 13.76 10.16 2.01
N MET A 458 14.67 10.04 1.03
CA MET A 458 16.09 10.40 1.17
C MET A 458 16.34 11.88 1.48
N GLU A 459 15.56 12.81 0.91
CA GLU A 459 15.72 14.25 1.14
C GLU A 459 15.50 14.62 2.61
N VAL A 460 14.42 14.12 3.20
CA VAL A 460 14.16 14.26 4.64
C VAL A 460 15.27 13.62 5.46
N SER A 461 15.79 12.47 5.03
CA SER A 461 16.92 11.82 5.70
C SER A 461 18.19 12.69 5.69
N LYS A 462 18.43 13.46 4.62
CA LYS A 462 19.51 14.46 4.55
C LYS A 462 19.25 15.61 5.54
N LEU A 463 18.07 16.23 5.47
CA LEU A 463 17.68 17.33 6.36
C LEU A 463 17.73 16.93 7.85
N MET A 464 17.37 15.68 8.19
CA MET A 464 17.50 15.14 9.56
C MET A 464 18.95 15.12 10.07
N ASN A 465 19.95 14.95 9.20
CA ASN A 465 21.37 15.02 9.58
C ASN A 465 21.86 16.47 9.72
N GLU A 466 21.23 17.42 9.04
CA GLU A 466 21.53 18.86 9.10
C GLU A 466 20.81 19.57 10.25
N SER A 467 19.70 18.99 10.75
CA SER A 467 18.83 19.55 11.79
C SER A 467 19.24 19.22 13.24
N ASN A 468 18.66 19.96 14.20
CA ASN A 468 18.70 19.58 15.60
C ASN A 468 17.88 18.28 15.84
N GLN A 469 18.59 17.19 16.11
CA GLN A 469 18.03 15.86 16.35
C GLN A 469 17.12 15.76 17.60
N ASP A 470 17.16 16.76 18.49
CA ASP A 470 16.26 16.87 19.65
C ASP A 470 14.87 17.43 19.30
N GLN A 471 14.66 17.85 18.04
CA GLN A 471 13.35 18.28 17.51
C GLN A 471 12.67 17.19 16.66
N ILE A 472 13.38 16.12 16.28
CA ILE A 472 12.81 15.02 15.48
C ILE A 472 11.88 14.16 16.36
N VAL A 473 10.63 14.00 15.94
CA VAL A 473 9.64 13.21 16.69
C VAL A 473 9.84 11.72 16.44
N ARG A 474 9.96 10.96 17.53
CA ARG A 474 10.10 9.49 17.53
C ARG A 474 8.70 8.86 17.47
N CYS A 475 8.49 7.88 16.60
CA CYS A 475 7.19 7.25 16.41
C CYS A 475 7.35 5.72 16.35
N THR A 476 6.93 4.97 17.37
CA THR A 476 6.98 3.49 17.36
C THR A 476 5.59 2.91 17.16
N HIS A 477 5.36 2.15 16.09
CA HIS A 477 4.11 1.44 15.81
C HIS A 477 4.35 -0.08 15.73
N SER A 478 3.44 -0.89 16.27
CA SER A 478 3.37 -2.34 15.98
C SER A 478 1.92 -2.82 15.92
N VAL A 479 1.61 -3.67 14.95
CA VAL A 479 0.30 -4.35 14.89
C VAL A 479 0.08 -5.37 16.02
N GLY A 480 1.12 -5.73 16.78
CA GLY A 480 1.01 -6.56 17.98
C GLY A 480 0.76 -8.05 17.71
N VAL A 481 1.20 -8.54 16.54
CA VAL A 481 1.01 -9.94 16.08
C VAL A 481 2.35 -10.51 15.55
N PRO A 482 3.26 -10.99 16.43
CA PRO A 482 4.51 -11.62 16.01
C PRO A 482 4.26 -12.96 15.28
N GLU A 483 5.19 -13.35 14.40
CA GLU A 483 5.12 -14.60 13.65
C GLU A 483 5.67 -15.77 14.48
N GLY A 484 4.80 -16.72 14.83
CA GLY A 484 5.16 -17.93 15.56
C GLY A 484 5.48 -19.12 14.63
N PRO A 485 6.21 -20.16 15.09
CA PRO A 485 6.55 -21.34 14.28
C PRO A 485 5.34 -22.16 13.77
N LEU A 486 4.13 -21.86 14.28
CA LEU A 486 2.88 -22.57 14.01
C LEU A 486 1.75 -21.59 13.58
N SER A 487 2.07 -20.41 13.01
CA SER A 487 1.05 -19.46 12.51
C SER A 487 0.35 -19.99 11.25
N ALA A 488 -0.60 -20.92 11.45
CA ALA A 488 -1.24 -21.74 10.42
C ALA A 488 -2.07 -20.98 9.36
N LYS A 489 -2.34 -19.68 9.57
CA LYS A 489 -2.79 -18.75 8.52
C LYS A 489 -2.11 -17.40 8.72
N VAL A 490 -1.71 -16.78 7.61
CA VAL A 490 -1.47 -15.33 7.56
C VAL A 490 -2.82 -14.65 7.77
N ASN A 491 -2.94 -13.83 8.81
CA ASN A 491 -4.06 -12.88 8.90
C ASN A 491 -3.77 -11.74 7.90
N PRO A 492 -4.59 -11.52 6.85
CA PRO A 492 -4.34 -10.48 5.86
C PRO A 492 -4.35 -9.07 6.47
N TRP A 493 -5.05 -8.88 7.60
CA TRP A 493 -5.01 -7.66 8.39
C TRP A 493 -4.58 -7.94 9.83
N PRO A 494 -3.27 -8.01 10.12
CA PRO A 494 -2.78 -8.25 11.47
C PRO A 494 -3.13 -7.07 12.39
N CYS A 495 -3.75 -7.38 13.52
CA CYS A 495 -4.08 -6.44 14.60
C CYS A 495 -4.23 -7.20 15.94
N ASN A 496 -4.15 -6.48 17.05
CA ASN A 496 -4.36 -6.97 18.41
C ASN A 496 -5.36 -6.04 19.15
N PRO A 497 -6.69 -6.16 18.86
CA PRO A 497 -7.71 -5.23 19.35
C PRO A 497 -7.80 -5.15 20.88
N ASP A 498 -7.55 -6.27 21.56
CA ASP A 498 -7.67 -6.38 23.00
C ASP A 498 -6.57 -5.56 23.70
N GLN A 499 -5.32 -5.70 23.25
CA GLN A 499 -4.17 -4.97 23.80
C GLN A 499 -3.92 -3.60 23.16
N THR A 500 -4.75 -3.17 22.19
CA THR A 500 -4.61 -1.88 21.48
C THR A 500 -4.38 -0.73 22.45
N LEU A 501 -3.39 0.11 22.19
CA LEU A 501 -3.08 1.27 23.03
C LEU A 501 -2.28 2.31 22.22
N ILE A 502 -2.75 3.55 22.18
CA ILE A 502 -2.12 4.67 21.48
C ILE A 502 -1.67 5.70 22.53
N MET A 503 -0.37 6.02 22.55
CA MET A 503 0.31 6.73 23.62
C MET A 503 1.17 7.87 23.08
N HIS A 504 1.21 8.98 23.82
CA HIS A 504 1.95 10.18 23.44
C HIS A 504 2.73 10.69 24.66
N LYS A 505 4.05 10.83 24.54
CA LYS A 505 4.95 11.45 25.52
C LYS A 505 5.46 12.80 24.95
N PRO A 506 4.69 13.90 25.04
CA PRO A 506 5.07 15.22 24.50
C PRO A 506 6.47 15.69 24.92
N ASP A 507 6.79 15.60 26.22
CA ASP A 507 8.08 16.03 26.79
C ASP A 507 9.27 15.30 26.15
N GLU A 508 9.06 14.04 25.78
CA GLU A 508 10.02 13.17 25.10
C GLU A 508 9.99 13.28 23.57
N LYS A 509 9.00 13.97 22.98
CA LYS A 509 8.68 13.94 21.55
C LYS A 509 8.58 12.51 21.02
N LEU A 510 7.86 11.66 21.76
CA LEU A 510 7.69 10.24 21.44
C LEU A 510 6.20 9.88 21.31
N ILE A 511 5.86 9.16 20.25
CA ILE A 511 4.55 8.53 20.03
C ILE A 511 4.76 7.02 20.02
N VAL A 512 3.90 6.27 20.71
CA VAL A 512 3.93 4.81 20.71
C VAL A 512 2.52 4.26 20.48
N SER A 513 2.33 3.40 19.48
CA SER A 513 1.03 2.84 19.13
C SER A 513 1.10 1.32 18.92
N TYR A 514 0.19 0.60 19.56
CA TYR A 514 0.16 -0.86 19.54
C TYR A 514 -1.21 -1.39 19.14
N GLY A 515 -1.24 -2.49 18.39
CA GLY A 515 -2.40 -3.38 18.23
C GLY A 515 -3.43 -2.98 17.17
N SER A 516 -3.24 -1.87 16.45
CA SER A 516 -4.20 -1.38 15.45
C SER A 516 -3.46 -0.96 14.17
N GLY A 517 -3.75 -1.62 13.05
CA GLY A 517 -3.25 -1.24 11.74
C GLY A 517 -4.00 -0.06 11.13
N TYR A 518 -5.14 0.34 11.70
CA TYR A 518 -6.08 1.25 11.07
C TYR A 518 -5.71 2.75 11.17
N GLY A 519 -5.43 3.35 10.01
CA GLY A 519 -5.56 4.79 9.74
C GLY A 519 -5.01 5.71 10.84
N GLY A 520 -5.90 6.39 11.56
CA GLY A 520 -5.54 7.37 12.59
C GLY A 520 -4.82 6.81 13.82
N ASN A 521 -4.74 5.49 13.99
CA ASN A 521 -4.01 4.83 15.07
C ASN A 521 -2.59 4.40 14.64
N SER A 522 -2.37 4.18 13.34
CA SER A 522 -1.14 3.60 12.77
C SER A 522 -0.34 4.56 11.90
N LEU A 523 -0.99 5.53 11.23
CA LEU A 523 -0.35 6.62 10.50
C LEU A 523 0.02 7.72 11.49
N LEU A 524 1.12 7.53 12.22
CA LEU A 524 1.44 8.35 13.39
C LEU A 524 1.71 9.82 13.03
N GLY A 525 2.16 10.11 11.81
CA GLY A 525 2.24 11.46 11.26
C GLY A 525 0.91 12.24 11.30
N LYS A 526 -0.23 11.56 11.09
CA LYS A 526 -1.53 12.21 10.86
C LYS A 526 -2.14 12.79 12.15
N LYS A 527 -2.81 11.99 12.98
CA LYS A 527 -3.52 12.51 14.18
C LYS A 527 -2.65 12.52 15.45
N CYS A 528 -1.72 11.58 15.59
CA CYS A 528 -0.87 11.46 16.77
C CYS A 528 0.23 12.54 16.79
N PHE A 529 0.90 12.75 15.66
CA PHE A 529 1.85 13.83 15.48
C PHE A 529 1.12 15.13 15.16
N ALA A 530 0.54 15.30 13.97
CA ALA A 530 0.19 16.65 13.51
C ALA A 530 -0.94 17.38 14.27
N LEU A 531 -1.68 16.72 15.16
CA LEU A 531 -2.57 17.40 16.12
C LEU A 531 -2.10 17.27 17.57
N ARG A 532 -1.89 16.06 18.13
CA ARG A 532 -1.57 15.93 19.57
C ARG A 532 -0.16 16.45 19.89
N ILE A 533 0.90 15.78 19.45
CA ILE A 533 2.27 16.29 19.67
C ILE A 533 2.45 17.68 19.00
N GLY A 534 1.82 17.90 17.85
CA GLY A 534 1.83 19.15 17.10
C GLY A 534 1.31 20.33 17.92
N SER A 535 0.15 20.20 18.58
CA SER A 535 -0.41 21.28 19.41
C SER A 535 0.43 21.56 20.65
N THR A 536 1.03 20.55 21.29
CA THR A 536 1.95 20.79 22.41
C THR A 536 3.23 21.51 21.98
N ILE A 537 3.78 21.17 20.80
CA ILE A 537 4.90 21.93 20.19
C ILE A 537 4.44 23.35 19.85
N ALA A 538 3.26 23.51 19.25
CA ALA A 538 2.70 24.79 18.84
C ALA A 538 2.47 25.75 20.03
N LYS A 539 2.01 25.22 21.17
CA LYS A 539 1.98 25.92 22.46
C LYS A 539 3.36 26.46 22.85
N SER A 540 4.39 25.62 22.80
CA SER A 540 5.76 25.97 23.21
C SER A 540 6.50 26.91 22.24
N GLU A 541 6.08 26.99 20.98
CA GLU A 541 6.76 27.72 19.90
C GLU A 541 5.96 28.91 19.33
N GLY A 542 4.81 29.26 19.92
CA GLY A 542 3.99 30.41 19.51
C GLY A 542 3.26 30.24 18.17
N TRP A 543 2.62 29.09 17.94
CA TRP A 543 1.79 28.83 16.75
C TRP A 543 0.59 27.91 17.07
N LEU A 544 -0.21 27.53 16.07
CA LEU A 544 -1.43 26.71 16.23
C LEU A 544 -1.41 25.45 15.35
N ALA A 545 -1.82 24.29 15.88
CA ALA A 545 -1.89 23.03 15.16
C ALA A 545 -3.30 22.44 15.23
N GLU A 546 -4.07 22.60 14.15
CA GLU A 546 -5.53 22.58 14.21
C GLU A 546 -6.18 21.60 13.24
N HIS A 547 -7.35 21.08 13.62
CA HIS A 547 -8.15 20.12 12.85
C HIS A 547 -8.94 20.79 11.70
N MET A 548 -8.27 21.66 10.96
CA MET A 548 -8.84 22.55 9.94
C MET A 548 -8.46 22.12 8.52
N LEU A 549 -9.39 22.28 7.57
CA LEU A 549 -9.03 22.38 6.15
C LEU A 549 -8.38 23.74 5.87
N ILE A 550 -7.68 23.86 4.74
CA ILE A 550 -7.20 25.11 4.15
C ILE A 550 -7.61 25.15 2.68
N MET A 551 -8.29 26.21 2.26
CA MET A 551 -8.69 26.42 0.85
C MET A 551 -8.51 27.87 0.41
N GLY A 552 -8.15 28.05 -0.86
CA GLY A 552 -8.16 29.33 -1.56
C GLY A 552 -9.45 29.49 -2.38
N ILE A 553 -10.03 30.69 -2.36
CA ILE A 553 -11.23 31.05 -3.12
C ILE A 553 -10.97 32.35 -3.88
N THR A 554 -11.25 32.35 -5.19
CA THR A 554 -11.18 33.55 -6.05
C THR A 554 -12.58 33.87 -6.58
N PRO A 555 -13.20 35.00 -6.19
CA PRO A 555 -14.48 35.44 -6.76
C PRO A 555 -14.36 35.85 -8.24
N PRO A 556 -15.46 35.88 -9.02
CA PRO A 556 -15.46 36.20 -10.45
C PRO A 556 -14.83 37.55 -10.84
N LYS A 557 -14.80 38.50 -9.90
CA LYS A 557 -14.21 39.84 -10.04
C LYS A 557 -13.45 40.27 -8.78
N GLY A 558 -12.87 39.32 -8.05
CA GLY A 558 -12.24 39.58 -6.74
C GLY A 558 -10.88 38.91 -6.57
N GLU A 559 -10.11 39.41 -5.61
CA GLU A 559 -8.83 38.81 -5.22
C GLU A 559 -9.03 37.43 -4.57
N LYS A 560 -8.05 36.54 -4.77
CA LYS A 560 -7.98 35.27 -4.05
C LYS A 560 -7.75 35.51 -2.56
N LYS A 561 -8.57 34.87 -1.70
CA LYS A 561 -8.37 34.80 -0.24
C LYS A 561 -8.29 33.35 0.21
N TYR A 562 -7.53 33.09 1.27
CA TYR A 562 -7.46 31.76 1.90
C TYR A 562 -8.25 31.74 3.20
N ILE A 563 -8.93 30.62 3.46
CA ILE A 563 -9.67 30.39 4.70
C ILE A 563 -9.28 29.04 5.31
N CYS A 564 -9.34 28.97 6.64
CA CYS A 564 -9.33 27.71 7.37
C CYS A 564 -10.75 27.34 7.82
N ALA A 565 -11.08 26.06 7.95
CA ALA A 565 -12.34 25.64 8.57
C ALA A 565 -12.22 24.37 9.43
N ALA A 566 -12.61 24.47 10.70
CA ALA A 566 -12.65 23.38 11.69
C ALA A 566 -14.08 22.84 11.81
N PHE A 567 -14.32 21.67 11.23
CA PHE A 567 -15.52 20.86 11.48
C PHE A 567 -15.13 19.49 12.03
N PRO A 568 -15.94 18.89 12.94
CA PRO A 568 -15.77 17.52 13.41
C PRO A 568 -15.68 16.47 12.30
N SER A 569 -15.21 15.28 12.63
CA SER A 569 -15.06 14.20 11.65
C SER A 569 -16.39 13.86 10.98
N ALA A 570 -16.38 13.73 9.65
CA ALA A 570 -17.55 13.56 8.79
C ALA A 570 -18.56 14.73 8.76
N CYS A 571 -18.19 15.94 9.22
CA CYS A 571 -19.01 17.16 9.12
C CYS A 571 -18.66 18.05 7.91
N GLY A 572 -18.13 17.46 6.83
CA GLY A 572 -18.05 18.10 5.51
C GLY A 572 -16.75 18.80 5.14
N LYS A 573 -15.65 18.67 5.91
CA LYS A 573 -14.38 19.34 5.58
C LYS A 573 -13.86 19.02 4.17
N THR A 574 -13.74 17.74 3.81
CA THR A 574 -13.27 17.31 2.49
C THR A 574 -14.17 17.82 1.35
N ASN A 575 -15.49 17.89 1.55
CA ASN A 575 -16.42 18.46 0.57
C ASN A 575 -16.28 19.99 0.43
N LEU A 576 -15.93 20.71 1.50
CA LEU A 576 -15.73 22.17 1.44
C LEU A 576 -14.37 22.53 0.86
N ALA A 577 -13.30 21.83 1.27
CA ALA A 577 -11.95 22.01 0.75
C ALA A 577 -11.86 21.76 -0.77
N MET A 578 -12.65 20.80 -1.26
CA MET A 578 -12.67 20.37 -2.67
C MET A 578 -13.95 20.84 -3.39
N LEU A 579 -14.59 21.90 -2.90
CA LEU A 579 -15.91 22.35 -3.36
C LEU A 579 -15.93 22.66 -4.87
N THR A 580 -16.94 22.14 -5.56
CA THR A 580 -17.27 22.51 -6.94
C THR A 580 -18.43 23.52 -6.92
N PRO A 581 -18.20 24.80 -7.26
CA PRO A 581 -19.20 25.84 -7.01
C PRO A 581 -20.39 25.75 -7.97
N LYS A 582 -21.60 25.94 -7.43
CA LYS A 582 -22.84 26.01 -8.23
C LYS A 582 -23.08 27.38 -8.87
N VAL A 583 -22.48 28.43 -8.31
CA VAL A 583 -22.48 29.78 -8.90
C VAL A 583 -21.27 29.91 -9.83
N PRO A 584 -21.45 30.30 -11.12
CA PRO A 584 -20.34 30.42 -12.07
C PRO A 584 -19.27 31.44 -11.68
N GLY A 585 -18.06 31.27 -12.23
CA GLY A 585 -16.96 32.23 -12.15
C GLY A 585 -16.12 32.20 -10.88
N TYR A 586 -16.56 31.51 -9.82
CA TYR A 586 -15.70 31.27 -8.65
C TYR A 586 -14.66 30.18 -8.95
N LYS A 587 -13.39 30.44 -8.63
CA LYS A 587 -12.33 29.42 -8.62
C LYS A 587 -12.10 28.94 -7.19
N ILE A 588 -12.09 27.62 -6.99
CA ILE A 588 -11.78 26.96 -5.72
C ILE A 588 -10.46 26.20 -5.88
N GLU A 589 -9.58 26.33 -4.89
CA GLU A 589 -8.28 25.66 -4.85
C GLU A 589 -8.03 25.09 -3.44
N CYS A 590 -7.56 23.85 -3.35
CA CYS A 590 -7.40 23.13 -2.09
C CYS A 590 -5.93 23.12 -1.66
N VAL A 591 -5.64 23.56 -0.43
CA VAL A 591 -4.31 23.43 0.18
C VAL A 591 -4.24 22.18 1.08
N GLY A 592 -5.32 21.86 1.81
CA GLY A 592 -5.47 20.64 2.61
C GLY A 592 -6.88 20.45 3.17
N ASP A 593 -7.28 19.23 3.50
CA ASP A 593 -8.68 18.91 3.84
C ASP A 593 -8.95 18.61 5.33
N ASP A 594 -7.90 18.38 6.13
CA ASP A 594 -8.05 17.80 7.48
C ASP A 594 -7.20 18.44 8.58
N ILE A 595 -6.01 18.98 8.27
CA ILE A 595 -5.08 19.57 9.25
C ILE A 595 -4.45 20.87 8.72
N ALA A 596 -4.33 21.87 9.58
CA ALA A 596 -3.63 23.13 9.33
C ALA A 596 -2.61 23.42 10.43
N TRP A 597 -1.40 23.80 10.05
CA TRP A 597 -0.41 24.39 10.96
C TRP A 597 -0.28 25.87 10.65
N ILE A 598 -0.65 26.72 11.62
CA ILE A 598 -0.90 28.15 11.42
C ILE A 598 0.05 28.97 12.31
N LYS A 599 0.84 29.87 11.72
CA LYS A 599 1.81 30.72 12.43
C LYS A 599 1.81 32.15 11.89
N PHE A 600 2.10 33.11 12.74
CA PHE A 600 2.27 34.50 12.31
C PHE A 600 3.46 34.65 11.35
N ASN A 601 3.25 35.31 10.21
CA ASN A 601 4.30 35.68 9.27
C ASN A 601 4.64 37.17 9.45
N PRO A 602 5.85 37.52 9.93
CA PRO A 602 6.22 38.91 10.20
C PRO A 602 6.34 39.77 8.93
N LYS A 603 6.51 39.17 7.74
CA LYS A 603 6.57 39.89 6.46
C LYS A 603 5.21 40.46 6.06
N THR A 604 4.14 39.68 6.23
CA THR A 604 2.77 40.03 5.82
C THR A 604 1.93 40.60 6.95
N LYS A 605 2.39 40.45 8.21
CA LYS A 605 1.64 40.72 9.44
C LYS A 605 0.34 39.90 9.57
N MET A 606 0.21 38.80 8.85
CA MET A 606 -0.93 37.89 8.89
C MET A 606 -0.55 36.51 9.43
N PHE A 607 -1.54 35.75 9.90
CA PHE A 607 -1.37 34.31 10.09
C PHE A 607 -1.26 33.61 8.73
N HIS A 608 -0.22 32.79 8.55
CA HIS A 608 -0.02 31.90 7.41
C HIS A 608 -0.24 30.45 7.84
N ALA A 609 -0.83 29.63 6.97
CA ALA A 609 -0.99 28.20 7.21
C ALA A 609 -0.27 27.34 6.17
N ILE A 610 0.25 26.19 6.61
CA ILE A 610 0.63 25.07 5.74
C ILE A 610 -0.29 23.86 5.99
N ASN A 611 -0.49 23.05 4.96
CA ASN A 611 -0.97 21.68 5.12
C ASN A 611 0.23 20.78 5.46
N PRO A 612 0.29 20.17 6.66
CA PRO A 612 1.40 19.29 7.00
C PRO A 612 1.36 17.96 6.23
N GLU A 613 0.21 17.54 5.71
CA GLU A 613 0.00 16.27 5.02
C GLU A 613 0.28 16.37 3.50
N ASN A 614 0.64 15.22 2.91
CA ASN A 614 1.01 15.06 1.49
C ASN A 614 -0.06 14.32 0.66
N GLY A 615 -1.08 13.80 1.34
CA GLY A 615 -2.18 13.02 0.76
C GLY A 615 -3.51 13.31 1.44
N ILE A 616 -4.56 12.70 0.91
CA ILE A 616 -5.95 12.81 1.37
C ILE A 616 -6.35 11.44 1.94
N PHE A 617 -6.82 11.42 3.19
CA PHE A 617 -7.33 10.20 3.85
C PHE A 617 -8.84 10.31 4.08
N GLY A 618 -9.58 10.57 3.00
CA GLY A 618 -10.99 10.95 3.02
C GLY A 618 -11.93 9.80 3.37
N VAL A 619 -13.12 10.15 3.87
CA VAL A 619 -14.23 9.19 4.09
C VAL A 619 -14.87 8.86 2.75
N ALA A 620 -14.96 7.58 2.40
CA ALA A 620 -15.58 7.15 1.15
C ALA A 620 -17.11 7.31 1.16
N PRO A 621 -17.89 6.71 2.10
CA PRO A 621 -19.35 6.87 2.16
C PRO A 621 -19.82 8.33 2.10
N GLY A 622 -20.79 8.60 1.22
CA GLY A 622 -21.31 9.94 0.92
C GLY A 622 -20.50 10.76 -0.09
N THR A 623 -19.36 10.26 -0.60
CA THR A 623 -18.61 10.86 -1.72
C THR A 623 -19.19 10.38 -3.05
N SER A 624 -19.48 11.29 -3.99
CA SER A 624 -20.05 10.96 -5.31
C SER A 624 -19.76 12.06 -6.31
N TRP A 625 -20.07 11.86 -7.59
CA TRP A 625 -19.94 12.93 -8.60
C TRP A 625 -20.90 14.08 -8.35
N GLN A 626 -22.03 13.82 -7.67
CA GLN A 626 -22.93 14.87 -7.20
C GLN A 626 -22.38 15.64 -5.98
N SER A 627 -21.70 14.96 -5.04
CA SER A 627 -21.34 15.52 -3.73
C SER A 627 -19.91 16.05 -3.60
N ASN A 628 -18.97 15.51 -4.38
CA ASN A 628 -17.58 15.93 -4.48
C ASN A 628 -16.89 15.31 -5.74
N PRO A 629 -17.18 15.83 -6.95
CA PRO A 629 -16.59 15.28 -8.18
C PRO A 629 -15.06 15.47 -8.24
N ASN A 630 -14.52 16.47 -7.54
CA ASN A 630 -13.08 16.66 -7.39
C ASN A 630 -12.41 15.49 -6.65
N ALA A 631 -13.01 15.00 -5.55
CA ALA A 631 -12.55 13.79 -4.89
C ALA A 631 -12.70 12.55 -5.78
N MET A 632 -13.83 12.40 -6.48
CA MET A 632 -14.04 11.27 -7.42
C MET A 632 -12.96 11.23 -8.51
N ALA A 633 -12.61 12.37 -9.10
CA ALA A 633 -11.52 12.47 -10.06
C ALA A 633 -10.12 12.17 -9.46
N THR A 634 -9.93 12.37 -8.16
CA THR A 634 -8.66 12.12 -7.46
C THR A 634 -8.43 10.63 -7.17
N ILE A 635 -9.48 9.90 -6.79
CA ILE A 635 -9.37 8.58 -6.13
C ILE A 635 -9.32 7.38 -7.08
N PHE A 636 -9.52 7.58 -8.38
CA PHE A 636 -9.42 6.50 -9.39
C PHE A 636 -8.01 6.38 -10.01
N LYS A 637 -7.00 6.96 -9.35
CA LYS A 637 -5.57 6.77 -9.65
C LYS A 637 -4.71 6.69 -8.39
N ASP A 638 -3.70 5.81 -8.38
CA ASP A 638 -2.66 5.66 -7.33
C ASP A 638 -3.20 5.53 -5.88
N THR A 639 -4.43 4.99 -5.73
CA THR A 639 -5.20 5.11 -4.49
C THR A 639 -5.43 3.77 -3.81
N MET A 640 -5.18 3.71 -2.49
CA MET A 640 -5.56 2.57 -1.65
C MET A 640 -6.89 2.85 -0.95
N PHE A 641 -7.89 2.04 -1.26
CA PHE A 641 -9.19 2.01 -0.57
C PHE A 641 -9.14 1.03 0.61
N THR A 642 -9.89 1.31 1.67
CA THR A 642 -9.94 0.47 2.88
C THR A 642 -11.37 0.35 3.38
N ASN A 643 -11.86 -0.89 3.45
CA ASN A 643 -13.22 -1.27 3.85
C ASN A 643 -14.36 -0.69 2.97
N THR A 644 -14.09 -0.36 1.71
CA THR A 644 -15.15 -0.16 0.72
C THR A 644 -15.67 -1.50 0.18
N ALA A 645 -16.82 -1.48 -0.48
CA ALA A 645 -17.32 -2.63 -1.22
C ALA A 645 -16.57 -2.76 -2.56
N LEU A 646 -16.49 -4.00 -3.06
CA LEU A 646 -15.90 -4.38 -4.34
C LEU A 646 -17.02 -4.70 -5.34
N THR A 647 -16.94 -4.16 -6.55
CA THR A 647 -17.87 -4.47 -7.65
C THR A 647 -17.29 -5.56 -8.57
N SER A 648 -18.15 -6.36 -9.20
CA SER A 648 -17.74 -7.51 -10.03
C SER A 648 -17.01 -7.15 -11.33
N ASP A 649 -17.01 -5.87 -11.73
CA ASP A 649 -16.18 -5.32 -12.80
C ASP A 649 -14.83 -4.76 -12.31
N GLY A 650 -14.48 -5.01 -11.04
CA GLY A 650 -13.19 -4.64 -10.46
C GLY A 650 -13.10 -3.21 -9.94
N GLY A 651 -14.24 -2.53 -9.74
CA GLY A 651 -14.31 -1.20 -9.12
C GLY A 651 -14.69 -1.21 -7.64
N VAL A 652 -15.00 -0.04 -7.09
CA VAL A 652 -15.50 0.15 -5.71
C VAL A 652 -16.91 0.72 -5.67
N TRP A 653 -17.62 0.49 -4.56
CA TRP A 653 -18.92 1.12 -4.28
C TRP A 653 -19.12 1.38 -2.77
N TRP A 654 -19.96 2.37 -2.43
CA TRP A 654 -20.35 2.69 -1.06
C TRP A 654 -21.69 3.46 -1.03
N GLU A 655 -22.28 3.53 0.16
CA GLU A 655 -23.52 4.25 0.43
C GLU A 655 -23.40 5.73 0.03
N GLY A 656 -24.26 6.17 -0.89
CA GLY A 656 -24.29 7.54 -1.42
C GLY A 656 -23.44 7.76 -2.68
N MET A 657 -22.73 6.74 -3.17
CA MET A 657 -22.25 6.70 -4.56
C MET A 657 -23.42 6.43 -5.52
N GLU A 658 -23.22 6.71 -6.81
CA GLU A 658 -24.15 6.41 -7.89
C GLU A 658 -24.54 4.91 -7.93
N GLU A 659 -25.74 4.60 -8.43
CA GLU A 659 -26.19 3.20 -8.56
C GLU A 659 -25.37 2.42 -9.60
N VAL A 660 -25.08 1.15 -9.30
CA VAL A 660 -24.43 0.24 -10.24
C VAL A 660 -25.46 -0.44 -11.15
N PRO A 661 -25.14 -0.74 -12.42
CA PRO A 661 -26.01 -1.53 -13.30
C PRO A 661 -26.40 -2.87 -12.67
N ALA A 662 -27.63 -3.34 -12.92
CA ALA A 662 -28.20 -4.51 -12.23
C ALA A 662 -27.47 -5.84 -12.46
N ASN A 663 -26.61 -5.92 -13.49
CA ASN A 663 -25.73 -7.06 -13.77
C ASN A 663 -24.39 -7.03 -13.01
N ILE A 664 -24.09 -5.94 -12.28
CA ILE A 664 -22.89 -5.82 -11.45
C ILE A 664 -23.20 -6.32 -10.04
N GLN A 665 -22.48 -7.35 -9.59
CA GLN A 665 -22.57 -7.84 -8.22
C GLN A 665 -21.70 -6.99 -7.30
N ILE A 666 -22.17 -6.76 -6.06
CA ILE A 666 -21.42 -6.07 -5.01
C ILE A 666 -21.02 -7.08 -3.93
N ILE A 667 -19.73 -7.11 -3.63
CA ILE A 667 -19.14 -7.86 -2.50
C ILE A 667 -18.79 -6.84 -1.42
N ASP A 668 -19.38 -7.01 -0.23
CA ASP A 668 -19.23 -6.10 0.91
C ASP A 668 -17.79 -6.01 1.45
N TRP A 669 -17.60 -5.11 2.41
CA TRP A 669 -16.31 -4.91 3.07
C TRP A 669 -15.85 -6.10 3.93
N HIS A 670 -16.75 -7.03 4.30
CA HIS A 670 -16.39 -8.31 4.93
C HIS A 670 -15.96 -9.39 3.91
N GLY A 671 -16.07 -9.13 2.61
CA GLY A 671 -15.76 -10.09 1.55
C GLY A 671 -16.90 -11.05 1.20
N LYS A 672 -18.16 -10.68 1.47
CA LYS A 672 -19.36 -11.50 1.22
C LYS A 672 -20.27 -10.83 0.19
N LEU A 673 -21.11 -11.59 -0.51
CA LEU A 673 -22.14 -11.01 -1.37
C LEU A 673 -23.06 -10.08 -0.55
N TRP A 674 -23.34 -8.88 -1.06
CA TRP A 674 -23.98 -7.82 -0.28
C TRP A 674 -25.43 -8.12 0.12
N ASP A 675 -25.64 -8.28 1.43
CA ASP A 675 -26.95 -8.21 2.08
C ASP A 675 -27.44 -6.76 2.14
N ARG A 676 -28.37 -6.38 1.26
CA ARG A 676 -28.96 -5.03 1.17
C ARG A 676 -29.62 -4.52 2.46
N LYS A 677 -29.79 -5.36 3.50
CA LYS A 677 -30.23 -4.93 4.85
C LYS A 677 -29.10 -4.29 5.68
N LYS A 678 -27.88 -4.25 5.17
CA LYS A 678 -26.67 -3.73 5.83
C LYS A 678 -25.88 -2.83 4.87
N PRO A 679 -25.00 -1.94 5.38
CA PRO A 679 -24.04 -1.24 4.54
C PRO A 679 -23.09 -2.22 3.81
N ALA A 680 -22.89 -2.00 2.51
CA ALA A 680 -21.88 -2.69 1.71
C ALA A 680 -20.47 -2.22 2.05
N SER A 681 -20.31 -0.93 2.34
CA SER A 681 -19.05 -0.36 2.86
C SER A 681 -19.12 -0.16 4.37
N HIS A 682 -17.96 -0.12 5.02
CA HIS A 682 -17.92 0.32 6.41
C HIS A 682 -18.27 1.82 6.50
N PRO A 683 -19.10 2.30 7.45
CA PRO A 683 -19.46 3.73 7.55
C PRO A 683 -18.30 4.71 7.80
N ASN A 684 -17.11 4.20 8.12
CA ASN A 684 -15.85 4.96 8.23
C ASN A 684 -14.80 4.52 7.19
N ALA A 685 -15.20 3.81 6.13
CA ALA A 685 -14.32 3.37 5.04
C ALA A 685 -13.59 4.57 4.40
N ARG A 686 -12.40 4.30 3.86
CA ARG A 686 -11.44 5.33 3.47
C ARG A 686 -10.90 5.14 2.06
N PHE A 687 -10.52 6.25 1.46
CA PHE A 687 -9.52 6.29 0.39
C PHE A 687 -8.26 6.99 0.90
N CYS A 688 -7.09 6.51 0.48
CA CYS A 688 -5.78 7.08 0.75
C CYS A 688 -5.15 7.43 -0.60
N ALA A 689 -5.24 8.71 -0.98
CA ALA A 689 -4.93 9.20 -2.32
C ALA A 689 -3.85 10.31 -2.26
N PRO A 690 -2.91 10.40 -3.22
CA PRO A 690 -1.93 11.48 -3.27
C PRO A 690 -2.59 12.85 -3.55
N SER A 691 -2.24 13.91 -2.80
CA SER A 691 -2.82 15.24 -3.02
C SER A 691 -2.47 15.82 -4.40
N ARG A 692 -1.33 15.41 -4.96
CA ARG A 692 -0.91 15.73 -6.34
C ARG A 692 -1.89 15.28 -7.44
N ASN A 693 -2.82 14.36 -7.13
CA ASN A 693 -3.82 13.85 -8.07
C ASN A 693 -5.12 14.68 -8.06
N LEU A 694 -5.26 15.67 -7.16
CA LEU A 694 -6.47 16.50 -7.04
C LEU A 694 -6.52 17.57 -8.14
N PRO A 695 -7.55 17.61 -9.01
CA PRO A 695 -7.59 18.55 -10.15
C PRO A 695 -7.61 20.05 -9.79
N ILE A 696 -7.94 20.36 -8.54
CA ILE A 696 -7.98 21.71 -7.97
C ILE A 696 -6.99 21.89 -6.82
N ILE A 697 -5.86 21.18 -6.82
CA ILE A 697 -4.79 21.43 -5.86
C ILE A 697 -4.24 22.87 -6.03
N ASP A 698 -4.03 23.57 -4.93
CA ASP A 698 -3.54 24.95 -4.96
C ASP A 698 -2.07 25.01 -5.41
N PRO A 699 -1.65 25.92 -6.32
CA PRO A 699 -0.24 26.04 -6.70
C PRO A 699 0.70 26.35 -5.52
N ASN A 700 0.18 26.84 -4.39
CA ASN A 700 0.94 27.13 -3.17
C ASN A 700 0.78 26.04 -2.09
N TRP A 701 0.19 24.88 -2.38
CA TRP A 701 -0.12 23.86 -1.36
C TRP A 701 1.13 23.31 -0.63
N GLU A 702 2.29 23.34 -1.28
CA GLU A 702 3.61 23.01 -0.69
C GLU A 702 4.49 24.24 -0.43
N SER A 703 3.92 25.46 -0.40
CA SER A 703 4.70 26.67 -0.10
C SER A 703 5.27 26.61 1.33
N PRO A 704 6.59 26.72 1.53
CA PRO A 704 7.19 26.66 2.88
C PRO A 704 6.82 27.87 3.74
N ASP A 705 6.58 29.05 3.13
CA ASP A 705 6.11 30.26 3.80
C ASP A 705 4.58 30.22 4.10
N GLY A 706 3.87 29.20 3.62
CA GLY A 706 2.41 29.02 3.80
C GLY A 706 1.54 30.09 3.11
N VAL A 707 0.22 29.93 3.24
CA VAL A 707 -0.78 30.82 2.61
C VAL A 707 -1.44 31.75 3.64
N PRO A 708 -1.66 33.05 3.32
CA PRO A 708 -2.20 34.04 4.27
C PRO A 708 -3.69 33.84 4.56
N ILE A 709 -4.01 33.45 5.79
CA ILE A 709 -5.38 33.14 6.22
C ILE A 709 -6.14 34.44 6.52
N SER A 710 -7.30 34.57 5.88
CA SER A 710 -8.17 35.75 5.96
C SER A 710 -9.43 35.50 6.80
N ALA A 711 -9.87 34.25 6.92
CA ALA A 711 -10.97 33.84 7.80
C ALA A 711 -10.76 32.44 8.40
N ILE A 712 -11.39 32.20 9.56
CA ILE A 712 -11.48 30.89 10.22
C ILE A 712 -12.96 30.57 10.43
N LEU A 713 -13.41 29.43 9.93
CA LEU A 713 -14.80 28.95 10.05
C LEU A 713 -14.89 27.78 11.03
N PHE A 714 -15.67 27.95 12.09
CA PHE A 714 -16.12 26.85 12.96
C PHE A 714 -17.46 26.28 12.45
N GLY A 715 -17.82 25.07 12.87
CA GLY A 715 -19.11 24.48 12.48
C GLY A 715 -19.30 23.02 12.86
N GLY A 716 -20.56 22.57 12.90
CA GLY A 716 -20.94 21.21 13.29
C GLY A 716 -22.35 20.86 12.86
N ARG A 717 -22.75 19.59 13.01
CA ARG A 717 -24.12 19.14 12.70
C ARG A 717 -25.08 19.60 13.79
N ARG A 718 -25.85 20.65 13.52
CA ARG A 718 -26.87 21.20 14.44
C ARG A 718 -28.24 21.23 13.76
N PRO A 719 -29.17 20.29 14.06
CA PRO A 719 -30.46 20.23 13.38
C PRO A 719 -31.38 21.43 13.67
N GLU A 720 -31.17 22.13 14.79
CA GLU A 720 -32.03 23.23 15.26
C GLU A 720 -31.20 24.44 15.72
N GLY A 721 -31.81 25.64 15.64
CA GLY A 721 -31.48 26.85 16.40
C GLY A 721 -30.20 27.61 16.04
N VAL A 722 -29.15 26.93 15.60
CA VAL A 722 -27.91 27.56 15.11
C VAL A 722 -28.09 27.93 13.63
N PRO A 723 -27.90 29.21 13.24
CA PRO A 723 -28.16 29.66 11.87
C PRO A 723 -27.09 29.19 10.88
N LEU A 724 -27.44 29.27 9.58
CA LEU A 724 -26.60 28.86 8.46
C LEU A 724 -25.19 29.45 8.49
N ILE A 725 -25.06 30.74 8.84
CA ILE A 725 -23.79 31.39 9.14
C ILE A 725 -23.96 32.57 10.11
N TYR A 726 -22.95 32.82 10.94
CA TYR A 726 -22.74 34.08 11.65
C TYR A 726 -21.24 34.41 11.82
N GLN A 727 -20.90 35.69 11.98
CA GLN A 727 -19.55 36.22 12.23
C GLN A 727 -19.40 36.61 13.72
N SER A 728 -18.22 36.41 14.31
CA SER A 728 -17.92 36.90 15.66
C SER A 728 -17.85 38.44 15.73
N PHE A 729 -17.81 38.98 16.95
CA PHE A 729 -17.63 40.42 17.20
C PHE A 729 -16.16 40.81 17.39
N SER A 730 -15.39 39.89 17.94
CA SER A 730 -13.99 40.04 18.36
C SER A 730 -13.27 38.71 18.11
N TRP A 731 -11.96 38.68 18.37
CA TRP A 731 -11.20 37.44 18.39
C TRP A 731 -11.65 36.56 19.57
N GLU A 732 -11.82 37.18 20.73
CA GLU A 732 -12.24 36.59 21.99
C GLU A 732 -13.64 35.93 21.89
N HIS A 733 -14.61 36.62 21.28
CA HIS A 733 -15.93 36.07 20.98
C HIS A 733 -15.82 34.91 19.97
N GLY A 734 -14.88 34.97 19.03
CA GLY A 734 -14.57 33.88 18.12
C GLY A 734 -13.96 32.65 18.81
N VAL A 735 -13.11 32.86 19.83
CA VAL A 735 -12.58 31.80 20.69
C VAL A 735 -13.69 31.17 21.55
N LEU A 736 -14.64 31.97 22.05
CA LEU A 736 -15.84 31.43 22.71
C LEU A 736 -16.66 30.55 21.75
N ILE A 737 -16.91 31.02 20.53
CA ILE A 737 -17.63 30.28 19.49
C ILE A 737 -16.94 28.93 19.18
N GLY A 738 -15.61 28.92 19.10
CA GLY A 738 -14.82 27.69 18.98
C GLY A 738 -14.96 26.75 20.18
N ALA A 739 -14.93 27.29 21.41
CA ALA A 739 -15.07 26.53 22.65
C ALA A 739 -16.48 25.97 22.87
N MET A 740 -17.52 26.65 22.37
CA MET A 740 -18.92 26.22 22.43
C MET A 740 -19.32 25.23 21.32
N MET A 741 -18.40 24.86 20.42
CA MET A 741 -18.72 23.96 19.29
C MET A 741 -19.35 22.63 19.73
N ARG A 742 -20.44 22.26 19.07
CA ARG A 742 -21.19 21.02 19.26
C ARG A 742 -21.63 20.43 17.92
N SER A 743 -21.79 19.11 17.85
CA SER A 743 -22.22 18.39 16.65
C SER A 743 -22.94 17.09 17.04
N GLU A 744 -23.90 16.64 16.23
CA GLU A 744 -24.29 15.22 16.21
C GLU A 744 -23.04 14.32 16.07
N ALA A 745 -23.01 13.20 16.81
CA ALA A 745 -21.96 12.19 16.73
C ALA A 745 -21.89 11.51 15.34
N THR A 746 -20.71 11.01 14.96
CA THR A 746 -20.46 10.36 13.67
C THR A 746 -19.60 9.09 13.83
N ALA A 747 -19.67 8.18 12.86
CA ALA A 747 -19.01 6.86 12.89
C ALA A 747 -17.46 6.88 12.81
N ALA A 748 -16.83 8.04 12.95
CA ALA A 748 -15.37 8.21 12.88
C ALA A 748 -14.62 7.82 14.17
N ALA A 749 -15.34 7.31 15.18
CA ALA A 749 -14.89 6.81 16.48
C ALA A 749 -15.94 5.84 17.05
N GLU A 750 -15.77 5.36 18.29
CA GLU A 750 -16.66 4.42 18.97
C GLU A 750 -18.07 4.94 19.35
N HIS A 751 -18.35 6.24 19.18
CA HIS A 751 -19.62 6.86 19.58
C HIS A 751 -20.78 6.45 18.66
N LYS A 752 -21.96 6.15 19.24
CA LYS A 752 -23.16 5.68 18.53
C LYS A 752 -24.35 6.63 18.71
N GLY A 753 -25.23 6.66 17.70
CA GLY A 753 -26.46 7.47 17.70
C GLY A 753 -26.25 8.90 17.16
N LYS A 754 -27.32 9.71 17.17
CA LYS A 754 -27.33 11.10 16.69
C LYS A 754 -27.24 12.13 17.82
N ASN A 755 -26.65 11.75 18.95
CA ASN A 755 -26.58 12.61 20.13
C ASN A 755 -25.66 13.82 19.85
N VAL A 756 -26.11 15.03 20.21
CA VAL A 756 -25.30 16.25 20.07
C VAL A 756 -24.27 16.30 21.19
N MET A 757 -23.00 16.15 20.83
CA MET A 757 -21.84 16.21 21.72
C MET A 757 -21.11 17.54 21.56
N ASN A 758 -20.44 18.00 22.62
CA ASN A 758 -19.40 19.02 22.50
C ASN A 758 -18.20 18.44 21.74
N ASP A 759 -17.64 19.26 20.86
CA ASP A 759 -16.38 19.03 20.15
C ASP A 759 -15.69 20.39 19.92
N PRO A 760 -15.21 21.05 21.00
CA PRO A 760 -14.59 22.37 20.94
C PRO A 760 -13.45 22.43 19.91
N PHE A 761 -13.48 23.42 19.03
CA PHE A 761 -12.54 23.60 17.90
C PHE A 761 -12.43 22.39 16.95
N ALA A 762 -13.39 21.45 17.00
CA ALA A 762 -13.29 20.10 16.45
C ALA A 762 -12.09 19.27 16.98
N MET A 763 -11.51 19.66 18.11
CA MET A 763 -10.25 19.15 18.66
C MET A 763 -10.42 18.21 19.86
N ARG A 764 -11.65 17.87 20.29
CA ARG A 764 -11.89 17.06 21.50
C ARG A 764 -11.05 15.76 21.58
N PRO A 765 -10.90 14.94 20.53
CA PRO A 765 -10.09 13.72 20.60
C PRO A 765 -8.62 13.93 20.16
N PHE A 766 -8.19 15.20 20.05
CA PHE A 766 -6.94 15.63 19.42
C PHE A 766 -6.14 16.68 20.20
N PHE A 767 -6.63 17.17 21.34
CA PHE A 767 -5.83 18.00 22.25
C PHE A 767 -4.54 17.28 22.67
N GLY A 768 -3.40 17.96 22.57
CA GLY A 768 -2.10 17.48 23.04
C GLY A 768 -1.78 17.85 24.50
N TYR A 769 -2.61 18.71 25.10
CA TYR A 769 -2.45 19.30 26.42
C TYR A 769 -3.81 19.88 26.89
N ASN A 770 -3.87 20.32 28.14
CA ASN A 770 -5.07 20.82 28.82
C ASN A 770 -5.88 21.84 27.97
N PHE A 771 -7.19 21.60 27.85
CA PHE A 771 -8.09 22.41 27.04
C PHE A 771 -8.23 23.86 27.50
N GLY A 772 -8.23 24.14 28.81
CA GLY A 772 -8.21 25.50 29.36
C GLY A 772 -6.93 26.25 28.96
N HIS A 773 -5.78 25.57 29.06
CA HIS A 773 -4.50 26.10 28.55
C HIS A 773 -4.51 26.29 27.02
N TYR A 774 -5.25 25.48 26.26
CA TYR A 774 -5.40 25.63 24.80
C TYR A 774 -6.27 26.83 24.44
N ILE A 775 -7.39 27.06 25.15
CA ILE A 775 -8.21 28.26 25.01
C ILE A 775 -7.38 29.51 25.35
N GLN A 776 -6.61 29.48 26.44
CA GLN A 776 -5.75 30.60 26.83
C GLN A 776 -4.70 30.91 25.74
N HIS A 777 -4.04 29.87 25.19
CA HIS A 777 -3.11 30.01 24.06
C HIS A 777 -3.77 30.67 22.83
N TRP A 778 -5.01 30.30 22.52
CA TRP A 778 -5.81 30.98 21.50
C TRP A 778 -6.14 32.44 21.85
N LEU A 779 -6.49 32.75 23.10
CA LEU A 779 -6.73 34.13 23.58
C LEU A 779 -5.46 35.00 23.59
N ASP A 780 -4.27 34.40 23.63
CA ASP A 780 -2.99 35.09 23.65
C ASP A 780 -2.39 35.31 22.25
N MET A 781 -2.86 34.61 21.21
CA MET A 781 -2.42 34.80 19.81
C MET A 781 -2.33 36.27 19.34
N PRO A 782 -3.30 37.16 19.63
CA PRO A 782 -3.20 38.59 19.25
C PRO A 782 -2.11 39.38 19.98
N LYS A 783 -1.52 38.82 21.04
CA LYS A 783 -0.58 39.49 21.96
C LYS A 783 0.88 39.08 21.71
N ILE A 784 1.12 38.00 20.95
CA ILE A 784 2.46 37.46 20.68
C ILE A 784 3.28 38.43 19.80
N HIS A 785 2.62 39.21 18.95
CA HIS A 785 3.27 40.18 18.06
C HIS A 785 2.43 41.46 17.89
N GLU A 786 3.10 42.59 17.62
CA GLU A 786 2.43 43.86 17.34
C GLU A 786 1.95 43.99 15.88
N GLY A 787 0.74 44.55 15.73
CA GLY A 787 0.15 44.88 14.43
C GLY A 787 -0.35 43.65 13.65
N ILE A 788 -0.77 42.58 14.34
CA ILE A 788 -1.31 41.39 13.67
C ILE A 788 -2.65 41.71 13.00
N LYS A 789 -2.74 41.39 11.71
CA LYS A 789 -4.00 41.30 10.96
C LYS A 789 -4.63 39.92 11.24
N LEU A 790 -5.54 39.88 12.20
CA LEU A 790 -6.24 38.65 12.59
C LEU A 790 -7.22 38.20 11.48
N PRO A 791 -7.34 36.90 11.18
CA PRO A 791 -8.41 36.39 10.34
C PRO A 791 -9.76 36.52 11.05
N LYS A 792 -10.81 36.83 10.30
CA LYS A 792 -12.16 36.98 10.87
C LYS A 792 -12.75 35.62 11.20
N ILE A 793 -13.37 35.48 12.38
CA ILE A 793 -13.94 34.21 12.84
C ILE A 793 -15.44 34.17 12.50
N PHE A 794 -15.86 33.03 11.95
CA PHE A 794 -17.25 32.73 11.59
C PHE A 794 -17.65 31.37 12.15
N HIS A 795 -18.94 31.11 12.25
CA HIS A 795 -19.49 29.77 12.48
C HIS A 795 -20.59 29.47 11.46
N VAL A 796 -20.56 28.26 10.89
CA VAL A 796 -21.51 27.79 9.87
C VAL A 796 -22.29 26.54 10.31
N ASN A 797 -23.49 26.39 9.78
CA ASN A 797 -24.34 25.21 10.00
C ASN A 797 -25.04 24.77 8.70
N TRP A 798 -24.40 23.88 7.95
CA TRP A 798 -24.99 23.25 6.75
C TRP A 798 -26.13 22.27 7.05
N PHE A 799 -26.43 22.03 8.33
CA PHE A 799 -27.22 20.89 8.80
C PHE A 799 -28.47 21.30 9.58
N ARG A 800 -28.90 22.56 9.51
CA ARG A 800 -30.18 23.00 10.07
C ARG A 800 -31.36 22.36 9.32
N LYS A 801 -32.39 21.95 10.05
CA LYS A 801 -33.62 21.37 9.51
C LYS A 801 -34.82 22.28 9.76
N SER A 802 -35.82 22.17 8.89
CA SER A 802 -37.17 22.66 9.13
C SER A 802 -37.91 21.75 10.11
N LYS A 803 -39.10 22.16 10.55
CA LYS A 803 -40.00 21.35 11.39
C LYS A 803 -40.38 20.01 10.74
N ASP A 804 -40.43 19.95 9.41
CA ASP A 804 -40.71 18.73 8.63
C ASP A 804 -39.48 17.81 8.47
N GLY A 805 -38.34 18.16 9.09
CA GLY A 805 -37.11 17.39 9.02
C GLY A 805 -36.32 17.50 7.71
N LYS A 806 -36.81 18.27 6.72
CA LYS A 806 -36.04 18.65 5.52
C LYS A 806 -34.86 19.55 5.90
N TRP A 807 -33.73 19.48 5.20
CA TRP A 807 -32.63 20.45 5.37
C TRP A 807 -33.07 21.84 4.86
N LEU A 808 -32.70 22.90 5.57
CA LEU A 808 -33.00 24.29 5.18
C LEU A 808 -32.02 24.86 4.15
N TRP A 809 -30.94 24.12 3.84
CA TRP A 809 -29.90 24.53 2.92
C TRP A 809 -29.44 23.33 2.08
N PRO A 810 -29.24 23.47 0.75
CA PRO A 810 -28.84 22.36 -0.13
C PRO A 810 -27.40 21.86 0.13
N GLY A 811 -26.53 22.70 0.70
CA GLY A 811 -25.16 22.32 1.03
C GLY A 811 -24.22 22.26 -0.19
N TYR A 812 -23.18 21.43 -0.08
CA TYR A 812 -22.23 21.10 -1.16
C TYR A 812 -21.79 22.34 -1.97
N GLY A 813 -21.96 22.32 -3.30
CA GLY A 813 -21.52 23.39 -4.20
C GLY A 813 -22.25 24.72 -4.05
N ASP A 814 -23.43 24.75 -3.43
CA ASP A 814 -24.15 25.99 -3.12
C ASP A 814 -23.58 26.71 -1.90
N ASN A 815 -22.75 26.06 -1.06
CA ASN A 815 -22.04 26.71 0.04
C ASN A 815 -21.15 27.89 -0.44
N ILE A 816 -20.81 27.96 -1.73
CA ILE A 816 -20.14 29.13 -2.32
C ILE A 816 -20.91 30.44 -2.11
N ARG A 817 -22.25 30.39 -2.05
CA ARG A 817 -23.12 31.55 -1.79
C ARG A 817 -22.94 32.12 -0.38
N VAL A 818 -22.59 31.25 0.57
CA VAL A 818 -22.28 31.61 1.97
C VAL A 818 -20.82 32.03 2.12
N LEU A 819 -19.91 31.40 1.35
CA LEU A 819 -18.50 31.80 1.28
C LEU A 819 -18.33 33.17 0.61
N ASP A 820 -19.17 33.56 -0.35
CA ASP A 820 -19.15 34.91 -0.93
C ASP A 820 -19.36 35.99 0.13
N TRP A 821 -20.35 35.81 1.01
CA TRP A 821 -20.60 36.72 2.14
C TRP A 821 -19.40 36.78 3.10
N VAL A 822 -18.77 35.65 3.40
CA VAL A 822 -17.49 35.62 4.15
C VAL A 822 -16.42 36.47 3.45
N LEU A 823 -16.24 36.32 2.14
CA LEU A 823 -15.22 37.04 1.37
C LEU A 823 -15.50 38.55 1.27
N ARG A 824 -16.77 38.94 1.16
CA ARG A 824 -17.21 40.35 1.20
C ARG A 824 -16.94 40.95 2.58
N ARG A 825 -17.41 40.31 3.67
CA ARG A 825 -17.12 40.75 5.05
C ARG A 825 -15.62 40.84 5.33
N VAL A 826 -14.84 39.84 4.90
CA VAL A 826 -13.37 39.85 4.99
C VAL A 826 -12.74 41.06 4.29
N SER A 827 -13.23 41.42 3.11
CA SER A 827 -12.57 42.42 2.25
C SER A 827 -12.93 43.88 2.57
N SER A 828 -14.02 44.15 3.29
CA SER A 828 -14.53 45.52 3.46
C SER A 828 -15.14 45.89 4.82
N ASP A 829 -15.46 44.93 5.70
CA ASP A 829 -16.32 45.16 6.89
C ASP A 829 -17.66 45.86 6.55
N ASP A 830 -18.16 45.65 5.33
CA ASP A 830 -19.42 46.22 4.85
C ASP A 830 -20.62 45.77 5.72
N ASP A 831 -21.01 46.59 6.68
CA ASP A 831 -22.16 46.34 7.55
C ASP A 831 -23.50 46.54 6.81
N SER A 832 -23.49 47.04 5.56
CA SER A 832 -24.71 47.10 4.73
C SER A 832 -25.21 45.72 4.30
N ILE A 833 -24.37 44.68 4.37
CA ILE A 833 -24.73 43.28 4.05
C ILE A 833 -24.97 42.40 5.28
N ALA A 834 -25.05 43.00 6.47
CA ALA A 834 -25.14 42.28 7.74
C ALA A 834 -26.25 42.82 8.66
N VAL A 835 -26.66 42.00 9.62
CA VAL A 835 -27.54 42.36 10.74
C VAL A 835 -26.84 41.92 12.03
N LYS A 836 -26.77 42.81 13.03
CA LYS A 836 -26.29 42.46 14.36
C LYS A 836 -27.38 41.70 15.13
N THR A 837 -26.99 40.66 15.84
CA THR A 837 -27.84 39.79 16.67
C THR A 837 -27.13 39.48 18.00
N PRO A 838 -27.72 38.76 18.97
CA PRO A 838 -27.04 38.49 20.23
C PRO A 838 -25.77 37.66 20.10
N ILE A 839 -25.71 36.81 19.05
CA ILE A 839 -24.67 35.80 18.84
C ILE A 839 -23.56 36.23 17.89
N GLY A 840 -23.67 37.41 17.27
CA GLY A 840 -22.77 37.85 16.20
C GLY A 840 -23.49 38.62 15.10
N PHE A 841 -22.82 38.80 13.95
CA PHE A 841 -23.45 39.31 12.74
C PHE A 841 -23.97 38.17 11.86
N VAL A 842 -25.22 38.25 11.40
CA VAL A 842 -25.76 37.37 10.34
C VAL A 842 -25.88 38.14 9.03
N PRO A 843 -25.94 37.47 7.86
CA PRO A 843 -26.33 38.12 6.61
C PRO A 843 -27.71 38.76 6.69
N LYS A 844 -27.95 39.82 5.91
CA LYS A 844 -29.32 40.19 5.52
C LYS A 844 -29.89 39.16 4.53
N GLU A 845 -31.22 39.07 4.45
CA GLU A 845 -31.90 38.11 3.55
C GLU A 845 -31.58 38.36 2.05
N ASP A 846 -31.28 39.59 1.67
CA ASP A 846 -30.85 40.00 0.31
C ASP A 846 -29.36 39.73 0.00
N SER A 847 -28.56 39.42 1.03
CA SER A 847 -27.10 39.46 0.98
C SER A 847 -26.46 38.08 0.76
N ILE A 848 -27.28 37.03 0.67
CA ILE A 848 -26.91 35.70 0.16
C ILE A 848 -27.59 35.51 -1.19
N ASN A 849 -26.83 35.26 -2.26
CA ASN A 849 -27.42 34.93 -3.56
C ASN A 849 -28.18 33.58 -3.47
N ILE A 850 -29.51 33.61 -3.56
CA ILE A 850 -30.40 32.44 -3.63
C ILE A 850 -31.04 32.22 -5.02
N GLU A 851 -30.46 32.80 -6.07
CA GLU A 851 -30.86 32.56 -7.47
C GLU A 851 -30.80 31.06 -7.81
N GLY A 852 -31.91 30.53 -8.32
CA GLY A 852 -32.10 29.10 -8.59
C GLY A 852 -32.46 28.24 -7.37
N LEU A 853 -32.62 28.81 -6.16
CA LEU A 853 -32.91 28.10 -4.92
C LEU A 853 -34.30 28.47 -4.33
N SER A 854 -35.34 28.40 -5.15
CA SER A 854 -36.71 28.86 -4.81
C SER A 854 -37.38 28.18 -3.61
N GLU A 855 -36.91 27.00 -3.18
CA GLU A 855 -37.42 26.29 -2.00
C GLU A 855 -36.69 26.67 -0.69
N VAL A 856 -35.63 27.49 -0.73
CA VAL A 856 -34.82 27.81 0.45
C VAL A 856 -35.47 28.90 1.29
N ASN A 857 -36.00 28.50 2.45
CA ASN A 857 -36.44 29.43 3.51
C ASN A 857 -35.22 30.05 4.22
N LEU A 858 -34.55 31.00 3.55
CA LEU A 858 -33.34 31.66 4.05
C LEU A 858 -33.59 32.37 5.39
N LYS A 859 -34.78 32.95 5.58
CA LYS A 859 -35.20 33.60 6.83
C LYS A 859 -35.19 32.63 8.02
N GLU A 860 -35.76 31.43 7.86
CA GLU A 860 -35.69 30.39 8.89
C GLU A 860 -34.25 29.89 9.06
N ALA A 861 -33.49 29.71 7.98
CA ALA A 861 -32.09 29.28 8.03
C ALA A 861 -31.19 30.25 8.81
N LEU A 862 -31.40 31.57 8.67
CA LEU A 862 -30.65 32.64 9.35
C LEU A 862 -31.20 33.04 10.73
N SER A 863 -32.41 32.62 11.09
CA SER A 863 -33.05 33.01 12.36
C SER A 863 -32.25 32.60 13.61
N VAL A 864 -32.31 33.43 14.66
CA VAL A 864 -31.63 33.23 15.96
C VAL A 864 -32.69 33.11 17.07
N PRO A 865 -33.17 31.89 17.42
CA PRO A 865 -34.29 31.76 18.37
C PRO A 865 -33.80 31.92 19.82
N ILE A 866 -34.24 33.00 20.48
CA ILE A 866 -33.77 33.38 21.83
C ILE A 866 -33.88 32.24 22.86
N ASP A 867 -35.00 31.53 22.90
CA ASP A 867 -35.21 30.44 23.89
C ASP A 867 -34.46 29.14 23.59
N PHE A 868 -33.95 28.98 22.37
CA PHE A 868 -32.95 27.97 22.06
C PHE A 868 -31.58 28.42 22.61
N TRP A 869 -31.20 29.67 22.36
CA TRP A 869 -29.89 30.19 22.74
C TRP A 869 -29.70 30.36 24.25
N LYS A 870 -30.76 30.65 25.03
CA LYS A 870 -30.73 30.53 26.50
C LYS A 870 -30.27 29.14 26.96
N LYS A 871 -30.92 28.08 26.47
CA LYS A 871 -30.59 26.68 26.77
C LYS A 871 -29.21 26.28 26.24
N GLU A 872 -28.79 26.85 25.12
CA GLU A 872 -27.46 26.61 24.54
C GLU A 872 -26.35 27.19 25.43
N ILE A 873 -26.56 28.40 25.97
CA ILE A 873 -25.65 29.08 26.91
C ILE A 873 -25.64 28.35 28.25
N GLU A 874 -26.78 28.01 28.82
CA GLU A 874 -26.90 27.17 30.03
C GLU A 874 -26.14 25.84 29.87
N SER A 875 -26.35 25.14 28.74
CA SER A 875 -25.66 23.89 28.42
C SER A 875 -24.15 24.07 28.23
N SER A 876 -23.68 25.26 27.84
CA SER A 876 -22.27 25.56 27.60
C SER A 876 -21.55 26.00 28.89
N ALA A 877 -22.19 26.86 29.68
CA ALA A 877 -21.76 27.21 31.03
C ALA A 877 -21.63 25.95 31.90
N LYS A 878 -22.66 25.07 31.88
CA LYS A 878 -22.59 23.77 32.56
C LYS A 878 -21.49 22.88 32.01
N TYR A 879 -21.27 22.83 30.69
CA TYR A 879 -20.19 22.04 30.11
C TYR A 879 -18.80 22.49 30.62
N PHE A 880 -18.56 23.81 30.69
CA PHE A 880 -17.30 24.33 31.22
C PHE A 880 -17.16 24.08 32.73
N SER A 881 -18.20 24.33 33.54
CA SER A 881 -18.15 24.04 34.99
C SER A 881 -18.01 22.56 35.31
N ASP A 882 -18.58 21.67 34.48
CA ASP A 882 -18.51 20.22 34.66
C ASP A 882 -17.15 19.65 34.25
N GLN A 883 -16.50 20.22 33.23
CA GLN A 883 -15.30 19.63 32.59
C GLN A 883 -13.98 20.32 32.94
N MET A 884 -14.00 21.61 33.31
CA MET A 884 -12.81 22.42 33.55
C MET A 884 -13.06 23.57 34.57
N PRO A 885 -13.67 23.32 35.75
CA PRO A 885 -14.04 24.35 36.71
C PRO A 885 -12.88 25.29 37.08
N ASP A 886 -11.71 24.73 37.40
CA ASP A 886 -10.53 25.50 37.84
C ASP A 886 -9.60 25.94 36.69
N ASP A 887 -9.92 25.55 35.45
CA ASP A 887 -9.09 25.78 34.25
C ASP A 887 -9.78 26.67 33.20
N THR A 888 -10.99 27.17 33.48
CA THR A 888 -11.73 28.05 32.55
C THR A 888 -11.09 29.44 32.47
N PRO A 889 -10.57 29.90 31.31
CA PRO A 889 -9.89 31.18 31.24
C PRO A 889 -10.82 32.38 31.47
N SER A 890 -10.35 33.39 32.18
CA SER A 890 -11.15 34.59 32.54
C SER A 890 -11.71 35.34 31.33
N GLY A 891 -10.96 35.38 30.21
CA GLY A 891 -11.45 35.93 28.95
C GLY A 891 -12.62 35.15 28.34
N LEU A 892 -12.62 33.82 28.48
CA LEU A 892 -13.73 32.97 28.03
C LEU A 892 -14.98 33.19 28.90
N SER A 893 -14.81 33.22 30.21
CA SER A 893 -15.89 33.51 31.17
C SER A 893 -16.52 34.88 30.94
N LYS A 894 -15.70 35.90 30.63
CA LYS A 894 -16.17 37.25 30.28
C LYS A 894 -17.05 37.24 29.03
N GLU A 895 -16.57 36.66 27.93
CA GLU A 895 -17.34 36.57 26.68
C GLU A 895 -18.64 35.77 26.85
N LEU A 896 -18.64 34.71 27.69
CA LEU A 896 -19.84 33.92 27.97
C LEU A 896 -20.91 34.71 28.73
N GLU A 897 -20.53 35.48 29.76
CA GLU A 897 -21.46 36.36 30.47
C GLU A 897 -21.90 37.58 29.62
N GLU A 898 -21.07 38.06 28.69
CA GLU A 898 -21.52 39.06 27.71
C GLU A 898 -22.51 38.47 26.69
N LEU A 899 -22.28 37.27 26.19
CA LEU A 899 -23.21 36.56 25.31
C LEU A 899 -24.56 36.30 25.99
N LYS A 900 -24.54 35.90 27.26
CA LYS A 900 -25.73 35.74 28.10
C LYS A 900 -26.52 37.04 28.22
N LYS A 901 -25.88 38.16 28.57
CA LYS A 901 -26.52 39.48 28.65
C LYS A 901 -27.16 39.91 27.34
N ARG A 902 -26.48 39.69 26.20
CA ARG A 902 -27.04 39.97 24.86
C ARG A 902 -28.32 39.16 24.59
N ILE A 903 -28.36 37.90 25.01
CA ILE A 903 -29.54 37.01 24.86
C ILE A 903 -30.66 37.35 25.85
N GLU A 904 -30.35 37.79 27.07
CA GLU A 904 -31.32 38.26 28.06
C GLU A 904 -31.97 39.60 27.63
N GLN A 905 -31.21 40.47 26.96
CA GLN A 905 -31.69 41.77 26.44
C GLN A 905 -32.50 41.66 25.13
N GLY A 906 -32.33 40.56 24.38
CA GLY A 906 -33.11 40.31 23.14
C GLY A 906 -32.76 41.23 21.97
N HIS A 907 -31.50 41.70 21.88
CA HIS A 907 -30.99 42.65 20.87
C HIS A 907 -30.58 42.00 19.53
#